data_AF-A0A345HDK8-F1
#
_entry.id   AF-A0A345HDK8-F1
#
_cell.length_a   1.000
_cell.length_b   1.000
_cell.length_c   1.000
_cell.angle_alpha   90.00
_cell.angle_beta   90.00
_cell.angle_gamma   90.00
#
_symmetry.space_group_name_H-M   'P 1'
#
loop_
_entity.id
_entity.type
_entity.pdbx_description
1 polymer ?
#
loop_
_entity_poly.entity_id
_entity_poly.type
_entity_poly.pdbx_seq_one_letter_code
_entity_poly.pdbx_strand_id
1 'polypeptide(L)'
;MKITVIGGGPGGLYFSILLKKAMPDYDVSVYERNKADDSFGFGVVFSDETLSEFLTRDPDSYDLIRSRFAYWDELDVARDGEKVRITGNGFCGCSRKTLLQLLQQRCKEVGVNLNFEANVKDLSQFSDSDIIVAADGINSNIREKYADDFGTEVQMKSNRFVWMGSTRPLDAFTYFFRSTPYGTFVAHTYQYEEGMSTWIFETTDETWQKAGFDVTNEEDTIAKLSELFKEELDGHGLISNHSHWRQFPAVTNKNWHKDNIVLLGDAKATAHYSIGSGTKLAMECAIALADSVIKHTNDIPAVFENYEKLRRNRVEMIQHAANVSLDWFEHMDRHMQHDFMKFAFSTMTRAKKVTFENLGLRDALFTQKVLAEFNEKEGNKNPNTTAAFTPFSLRDMTLDNRIVMSPMEQYSAEEGLVNDWHLMHYGSRATGGLSLILTEATAISPTGRITLGCAGIWSKEQVIAWKRTVDFVHQNSTAKIGVQIGHSGRKGAMQFYWDAKNKAIDNAWELLSASPIPFSDTMAIPREMTIADMDTITAEFVNAAKNADEAGFDMIELQAHHGFLLASFLSPLTNIRADEFGGSIENRLKFPLRVFNAMREIFPKGKPMSVRISASDWAENGITEDDVLAIAEAFKQVGADIINVSTGLTVENEKPAIGRMWQTPFSDMVRNEVNVPTITAGYIQDIDQINTILLNGRADLVALGKTLLLDPYFVRNAQAYEQHKAKNLEELGIPKPYMSATPHLYPYIAGQRRNAENMKKALKPLTHKK
;
A
#
# COMPACT_ATOMS: atom_id res chain seq x y z
N MET A 1 -42.55 12.97 -3.50
CA MET A 1 -41.49 13.71 -2.79
C MET A 1 -40.95 14.80 -3.70
N LYS A 2 -40.50 15.92 -3.13
CA LYS A 2 -39.76 16.99 -3.79
C LYS A 2 -38.27 16.82 -3.51
N ILE A 3 -37.45 16.73 -4.56
CA ILE A 3 -36.03 16.41 -4.46
C ILE A 3 -35.24 17.43 -5.27
N THR A 4 -34.33 18.10 -4.59
CA THR A 4 -33.45 19.10 -5.18
C THR A 4 -32.04 18.53 -5.30
N VAL A 5 -31.50 18.51 -6.51
CA VAL A 5 -30.14 18.06 -6.79
C VAL A 5 -29.31 19.28 -7.18
N ILE A 6 -28.25 19.57 -6.41
CA ILE A 6 -27.37 20.71 -6.64
C ILE A 6 -26.07 20.17 -7.23
N GLY A 7 -25.84 20.44 -8.51
CA GLY A 7 -24.73 19.90 -9.30
C GLY A 7 -25.21 18.97 -10.42
N GLY A 8 -24.90 19.35 -11.65
CA GLY A 8 -25.21 18.64 -12.90
C GLY A 8 -24.07 17.74 -13.40
N GLY A 9 -23.23 17.21 -12.50
CA GLY A 9 -22.22 16.21 -12.85
C GLY A 9 -22.82 14.80 -13.08
N PRO A 10 -22.01 13.81 -13.50
CA PRO A 10 -22.51 12.48 -13.83
C PRO A 10 -23.29 11.80 -12.69
N GLY A 11 -22.85 11.96 -11.44
CA GLY A 11 -23.56 11.41 -10.27
C GLY A 11 -24.94 12.04 -10.06
N GLY A 12 -25.04 13.38 -10.06
CA GLY A 12 -26.30 14.10 -9.83
C GLY A 12 -27.33 13.86 -10.93
N LEU A 13 -26.89 13.94 -12.19
CA LEU A 13 -27.76 13.66 -13.34
C LEU A 13 -28.24 12.20 -13.32
N TYR A 14 -27.34 11.24 -13.08
CA TYR A 14 -27.72 9.83 -13.11
C TYR A 14 -28.64 9.44 -11.94
N PHE A 15 -28.41 9.96 -10.74
CA PHE A 15 -29.35 9.82 -9.62
C PHE A 15 -30.75 10.30 -10.01
N SER A 16 -30.83 11.47 -10.64
CA SER A 16 -32.09 12.10 -11.05
C SER A 16 -32.83 11.24 -12.08
N ILE A 17 -32.12 10.69 -13.06
CA ILE A 17 -32.69 9.78 -14.08
C ILE A 17 -33.28 8.54 -13.42
N LEU A 18 -32.49 7.84 -12.60
CA LEU A 18 -32.90 6.59 -11.97
C LEU A 18 -34.13 6.78 -11.08
N LEU A 19 -34.12 7.84 -10.28
CA LEU A 19 -35.21 8.10 -9.35
C LEU A 19 -36.48 8.53 -10.07
N LYS A 20 -36.40 9.44 -11.04
CA LYS A 20 -37.58 9.89 -11.80
C LYS A 20 -38.20 8.76 -12.63
N LYS A 21 -37.36 7.87 -13.18
CA LYS A 21 -37.81 6.66 -13.89
C LYS A 21 -38.55 5.69 -12.97
N ALA A 22 -38.05 5.48 -11.76
CA ALA A 22 -38.67 4.57 -10.79
C ALA A 22 -39.91 5.16 -10.10
N MET A 23 -39.92 6.48 -9.86
CA MET A 23 -40.96 7.22 -9.15
C MET A 23 -41.42 8.44 -9.98
N PRO A 24 -42.26 8.24 -11.03
CA PRO A 24 -42.66 9.31 -11.95
C PRO A 24 -43.36 10.51 -11.26
N ASP A 25 -44.04 10.27 -10.15
CA ASP A 25 -44.77 11.29 -9.38
C ASP A 25 -43.85 12.18 -8.52
N TYR A 26 -42.56 11.89 -8.42
CA TYR A 26 -41.63 12.71 -7.64
C TYR A 26 -41.23 13.96 -8.44
N ASP A 27 -41.21 15.12 -7.79
CA ASP A 27 -40.65 16.34 -8.36
C ASP A 27 -39.13 16.32 -8.17
N VAL A 28 -38.39 16.13 -9.26
CA VAL A 28 -36.92 16.04 -9.25
C VAL A 28 -36.37 17.18 -10.09
N SER A 29 -35.63 18.08 -9.43
CA SER A 29 -35.06 19.28 -10.06
C SER A 29 -33.55 19.34 -9.85
N VAL A 30 -32.80 19.49 -10.95
CA VAL A 30 -31.34 19.67 -10.95
C VAL A 30 -31.01 21.14 -11.15
N TYR A 31 -30.08 21.66 -10.34
CA TYR A 31 -29.54 23.01 -10.44
C TYR A 31 -28.03 22.95 -10.72
N GLU A 32 -27.61 23.40 -11.89
CA GLU A 32 -26.22 23.44 -12.34
C GLU A 32 -25.77 24.90 -12.49
N ARG A 33 -24.61 25.23 -11.91
CA ARG A 33 -24.06 26.59 -11.90
C ARG A 33 -23.54 27.04 -13.27
N ASN A 34 -23.11 26.10 -14.11
CA ASN A 34 -22.55 26.37 -15.43
C ASN A 34 -23.62 26.25 -16.53
N LYS A 35 -23.26 26.61 -17.76
CA LYS A 35 -24.12 26.36 -18.93
C LYS A 35 -24.18 24.87 -19.24
N ALA A 36 -25.20 24.46 -20.01
CA ALA A 36 -25.41 23.06 -20.37
C ALA A 36 -24.22 22.46 -21.17
N ASP A 37 -23.52 23.29 -21.94
CA ASP A 37 -22.39 22.93 -22.80
C ASP A 37 -21.00 23.26 -22.20
N ASP A 38 -20.96 23.89 -21.03
CA ASP A 38 -19.74 24.13 -20.27
C ASP A 38 -19.30 22.82 -19.59
N SER A 39 -18.17 22.27 -20.04
CA SER A 39 -17.52 21.16 -19.37
C SER A 39 -16.06 21.49 -19.11
N PHE A 40 -15.64 21.42 -17.84
CA PHE A 40 -14.24 21.47 -17.45
C PHE A 40 -13.63 20.07 -17.50
N GLY A 41 -12.50 19.93 -18.20
CA GLY A 41 -11.84 18.64 -18.48
C GLY A 41 -12.15 18.06 -19.86
N PHE A 42 -11.47 16.96 -20.19
CA PHE A 42 -11.49 16.33 -21.51
C PHE A 42 -12.19 14.96 -21.46
N GLY A 43 -11.44 13.86 -21.43
CA GLY A 43 -12.00 12.51 -21.44
C GLY A 43 -12.21 11.88 -20.06
N VAL A 44 -13.23 11.04 -19.92
CA VAL A 44 -13.41 10.13 -18.77
C VAL A 44 -13.22 8.68 -19.23
N VAL A 45 -12.63 7.85 -18.37
CA VAL A 45 -12.43 6.41 -18.62
C VAL A 45 -13.43 5.61 -17.79
N PHE A 46 -14.00 4.57 -18.39
CA PHE A 46 -14.79 3.54 -17.74
C PHE A 46 -14.13 2.17 -17.95
N SER A 47 -14.31 1.27 -16.99
CA SER A 47 -14.06 -0.16 -17.20
C SER A 47 -15.35 -0.85 -17.63
N ASP A 48 -15.26 -1.92 -18.42
CA ASP A 48 -16.45 -2.66 -18.89
C ASP A 48 -17.34 -3.18 -17.73
N GLU A 49 -16.73 -3.55 -16.61
CA GLU A 49 -17.41 -3.95 -15.37
C GLU A 49 -18.31 -2.83 -14.79
N THR A 50 -17.92 -1.56 -14.97
CA THR A 50 -18.69 -0.41 -14.50
C THR A 50 -20.04 -0.30 -15.18
N LEU A 51 -20.10 -0.70 -16.46
CA LEU A 51 -21.28 -0.55 -17.28
C LEU A 51 -22.30 -1.67 -17.03
N SER A 52 -21.87 -2.80 -16.46
CA SER A 52 -22.76 -3.93 -16.17
C SER A 52 -23.84 -3.56 -15.16
N GLU A 53 -23.48 -2.83 -14.09
CA GLU A 53 -24.47 -2.32 -13.12
C GLU A 53 -25.45 -1.34 -13.79
N PHE A 54 -24.97 -0.52 -14.73
CA PHE A 54 -25.80 0.46 -15.42
C PHE A 54 -26.81 -0.23 -16.33
N LEU A 55 -26.37 -1.25 -17.07
CA LEU A 55 -27.24 -2.07 -17.91
C LEU A 55 -28.41 -2.66 -17.11
N THR A 56 -28.17 -3.11 -15.87
CA THR A 56 -29.24 -3.70 -15.06
C THR A 56 -30.29 -2.71 -14.58
N ARG A 57 -29.96 -1.41 -14.49
CA ARG A 57 -30.86 -0.36 -13.94
C ARG A 57 -31.43 0.56 -14.99
N ASP A 58 -30.61 0.90 -15.99
CA ASP A 58 -30.99 1.80 -17.07
C ASP A 58 -30.37 1.42 -18.42
N PRO A 59 -30.93 0.39 -19.10
CA PRO A 59 -30.48 -0.06 -20.42
C PRO A 59 -30.39 1.07 -21.45
N ASP A 60 -31.35 1.99 -21.45
CA ASP A 60 -31.40 3.10 -22.41
C ASP A 60 -30.21 4.05 -22.27
N SER A 61 -29.91 4.49 -21.04
CA SER A 61 -28.75 5.35 -20.78
C SER A 61 -27.45 4.58 -21.00
N TYR A 62 -27.42 3.28 -20.66
CA TYR A 62 -26.29 2.41 -20.96
C TYR A 62 -25.99 2.38 -22.46
N ASP A 63 -26.98 2.08 -23.31
CA ASP A 63 -26.77 1.97 -24.76
C ASP A 63 -26.42 3.31 -25.39
N LEU A 64 -27.05 4.40 -24.93
CA LEU A 64 -26.77 5.74 -25.40
C LEU A 64 -25.31 6.14 -25.12
N ILE A 65 -24.86 5.97 -23.88
CA ILE A 65 -23.48 6.28 -23.47
C ILE A 65 -22.49 5.37 -24.20
N ARG A 66 -22.77 4.06 -24.25
CA ARG A 66 -21.92 3.05 -24.89
C ARG A 66 -21.71 3.30 -26.37
N SER A 67 -22.72 3.81 -27.07
CA SER A 67 -22.64 4.13 -28.50
C SER A 67 -21.59 5.20 -28.84
N ARG A 68 -21.11 5.95 -27.84
CA ARG A 68 -20.13 7.04 -27.99
C ARG A 68 -18.76 6.72 -27.39
N PHE A 69 -18.51 5.47 -27.02
CA PHE A 69 -17.22 5.08 -26.46
C PHE A 69 -16.14 4.84 -27.52
N ALA A 70 -14.96 5.40 -27.26
CA ALA A 70 -13.72 4.90 -27.82
C ALA A 70 -13.27 3.70 -26.98
N TYR A 71 -13.04 2.56 -27.61
CA TYR A 71 -12.62 1.34 -26.92
C TYR A 71 -11.16 1.03 -27.20
N TRP A 72 -10.42 0.64 -26.17
CA TRP A 72 -9.07 0.12 -26.30
C TRP A 72 -8.81 -0.95 -25.25
N ASP A 73 -8.01 -1.95 -25.59
CA ASP A 73 -7.65 -3.04 -24.67
C ASP A 73 -6.23 -2.90 -24.11
N GLU A 74 -5.46 -2.00 -24.71
CA GLU A 74 -4.00 -1.91 -24.56
C GLU A 74 -3.63 -0.76 -23.63
N LEU A 75 -2.60 -1.01 -22.82
CA LEU A 75 -1.96 -0.01 -21.98
C LEU A 75 -0.46 -0.02 -22.25
N ASP A 76 0.08 1.14 -22.61
CA ASP A 76 1.49 1.34 -22.83
C ASP A 76 2.14 2.02 -21.63
N VAL A 77 3.27 1.49 -21.18
CA VAL A 77 4.19 2.23 -20.32
C VAL A 77 5.37 2.62 -21.19
N ALA A 78 5.68 3.91 -21.25
CA ALA A 78 6.80 4.46 -21.99
C ALA A 78 7.66 5.32 -21.06
N ARG A 79 8.98 5.19 -21.17
CA ARG A 79 9.95 5.95 -20.37
C ARG A 79 11.18 6.24 -21.21
N ASP A 80 11.48 7.51 -21.44
CA ASP A 80 12.72 7.95 -22.11
C ASP A 80 13.07 7.18 -23.40
N GLY A 81 12.07 6.94 -24.25
CA GLY A 81 12.20 6.20 -25.52
C GLY A 81 12.02 4.69 -25.43
N GLU A 82 12.05 4.10 -24.23
CA GLU A 82 11.66 2.70 -24.01
C GLU A 82 10.14 2.58 -23.93
N LYS A 83 9.56 1.48 -24.43
CA LYS A 83 8.11 1.26 -24.46
C LYS A 83 7.76 -0.22 -24.33
N VAL A 84 6.76 -0.52 -23.51
CA VAL A 84 6.12 -1.84 -23.45
C VAL A 84 4.61 -1.70 -23.51
N ARG A 85 4.00 -2.54 -24.36
CA ARG A 85 2.54 -2.66 -24.50
C ARG A 85 2.04 -3.84 -23.69
N ILE A 86 1.04 -3.61 -22.85
CA ILE A 86 0.37 -4.58 -21.99
C ILE A 86 -1.08 -4.72 -22.44
N THR A 87 -1.48 -5.93 -22.81
CA THR A 87 -2.79 -6.25 -23.39
C THR A 87 -3.81 -6.74 -22.35
N GLY A 88 -5.08 -6.88 -22.73
CA GLY A 88 -6.11 -7.55 -21.95
C GLY A 88 -6.68 -6.73 -20.79
N ASN A 89 -6.60 -5.41 -20.83
CA ASN A 89 -7.07 -4.53 -19.76
C ASN A 89 -8.53 -4.05 -19.92
N GLY A 90 -9.05 -3.98 -21.16
CA GLY A 90 -10.44 -3.59 -21.47
C GLY A 90 -10.87 -2.22 -20.91
N PHE A 91 -10.61 -1.16 -21.65
CA PHE A 91 -11.01 0.20 -21.31
C PHE A 91 -11.95 0.80 -22.36
N CYS A 92 -12.77 1.74 -21.91
CA CYS A 92 -13.48 2.65 -22.79
C CYS A 92 -13.40 4.09 -22.29
N GLY A 93 -13.38 5.02 -23.23
CA GLY A 93 -13.32 6.45 -22.98
C GLY A 93 -14.50 7.18 -23.61
N CYS A 94 -14.91 8.27 -22.98
CA CYS A 94 -15.88 9.21 -23.54
C CYS A 94 -15.44 10.63 -23.24
N SER A 95 -15.71 11.56 -24.16
CA SER A 95 -15.68 12.98 -23.84
C SER A 95 -16.61 13.28 -22.66
N ARG A 96 -16.10 13.99 -21.66
CA ARG A 96 -16.89 14.43 -20.50
C ARG A 96 -18.07 15.30 -20.95
N LYS A 97 -17.85 16.15 -21.95
CA LYS A 97 -18.91 16.96 -22.57
C LYS A 97 -20.02 16.09 -23.13
N THR A 98 -19.64 15.10 -23.94
CA THR A 98 -20.59 14.16 -24.56
C THR A 98 -21.36 13.40 -23.49
N LEU A 99 -20.69 12.84 -22.48
CA LEU A 99 -21.34 12.14 -21.38
C LEU A 99 -22.40 13.00 -20.68
N LEU A 100 -22.07 14.26 -20.36
CA LEU A 100 -23.02 15.19 -19.73
C LEU A 100 -24.21 15.47 -20.64
N GLN A 101 -23.98 15.73 -21.93
CA GLN A 101 -25.06 15.97 -22.90
C GLN A 101 -26.02 14.78 -23.01
N LEU A 102 -25.50 13.54 -23.03
CA LEU A 102 -26.33 12.33 -23.08
C LEU A 102 -27.15 12.15 -21.79
N LEU A 103 -26.54 12.39 -20.62
CA LEU A 103 -27.26 12.33 -19.34
C LEU A 103 -28.32 13.45 -19.22
N GLN A 104 -28.01 14.66 -19.70
CA GLN A 104 -28.98 15.77 -19.75
C GLN A 104 -30.14 15.46 -20.71
N GLN A 105 -29.85 14.84 -21.87
CA GLN A 105 -30.88 14.35 -22.79
C GLN A 105 -31.79 13.35 -22.08
N ARG A 106 -31.22 12.34 -21.41
CA ARG A 106 -31.99 11.33 -20.66
C ARG A 106 -32.81 11.94 -19.54
N CYS A 107 -32.27 12.92 -18.81
CA CYS A 107 -33.03 13.69 -17.81
C CYS A 107 -34.29 14.32 -18.41
N LYS A 108 -34.19 14.96 -19.58
CA LYS A 108 -35.34 15.55 -20.28
C LYS A 108 -36.36 14.50 -20.70
N GLU A 109 -35.90 13.36 -21.23
CA GLU A 109 -36.75 12.26 -21.69
C GLU A 109 -37.57 11.63 -20.56
N VAL A 110 -37.03 11.54 -19.35
CA VAL A 110 -37.75 11.01 -18.18
C VAL A 110 -38.49 12.09 -17.36
N GLY A 111 -38.38 13.37 -17.75
CA GLY A 111 -39.11 14.48 -17.13
C GLY A 111 -38.46 15.08 -15.87
N VAL A 112 -37.13 15.03 -15.75
CA VAL A 112 -36.38 15.79 -14.73
C VAL A 112 -36.31 17.26 -15.11
N ASN A 113 -36.53 18.16 -14.15
CA ASN A 113 -36.43 19.60 -14.35
C ASN A 113 -34.95 20.03 -14.30
N LEU A 114 -34.38 20.49 -15.42
CA LEU A 114 -32.99 20.96 -15.49
C LEU A 114 -32.92 22.49 -15.47
N ASN A 115 -32.18 23.04 -14.50
CA ASN A 115 -31.95 24.47 -14.34
C ASN A 115 -30.44 24.74 -14.47
N PHE A 116 -30.02 25.39 -15.55
CA PHE A 116 -28.63 25.78 -15.79
C PHE A 116 -28.38 27.23 -15.41
N GLU A 117 -27.11 27.61 -15.30
CA GLU A 117 -26.69 28.94 -14.84
C GLU A 117 -27.30 29.30 -13.46
N ALA A 118 -27.61 28.28 -12.66
CA ALA A 118 -28.27 28.37 -11.38
C ALA A 118 -27.26 28.17 -10.25
N ASN A 119 -26.59 29.25 -9.86
CA ASN A 119 -25.63 29.23 -8.76
C ASN A 119 -26.34 29.28 -7.41
N VAL A 120 -26.47 28.13 -6.75
CA VAL A 120 -27.10 28.01 -5.43
C VAL A 120 -26.13 28.45 -4.33
N LYS A 121 -26.40 29.61 -3.71
CA LYS A 121 -25.64 30.12 -2.55
C LYS A 121 -26.33 29.91 -1.21
N ASP A 122 -27.66 29.79 -1.22
CA ASP A 122 -28.47 29.60 -0.03
C ASP A 122 -29.48 28.48 -0.24
N LEU A 123 -29.51 27.52 0.69
CA LEU A 123 -30.41 26.37 0.65
C LEU A 123 -31.81 26.69 1.20
N SER A 124 -32.01 27.85 1.84
CA SER A 124 -33.33 28.25 2.36
C SER A 124 -34.42 28.29 1.27
N GLN A 125 -34.03 28.56 0.03
CA GLN A 125 -34.89 28.54 -1.15
C GLN A 125 -35.45 27.14 -1.48
N PHE A 126 -34.88 26.08 -0.89
CA PHE A 126 -35.28 24.68 -1.03
C PHE A 126 -35.76 24.10 0.31
N SER A 127 -36.26 24.95 1.20
CA SER A 127 -36.78 24.53 2.52
C SER A 127 -37.99 23.60 2.45
N ASP A 128 -38.67 23.53 1.31
CA ASP A 128 -39.79 22.63 1.04
C ASP A 128 -39.38 21.31 0.37
N SER A 129 -38.07 21.08 0.15
CA SER A 129 -37.57 19.82 -0.41
C SER A 129 -37.45 18.73 0.64
N ASP A 130 -37.95 17.54 0.34
CA ASP A 130 -37.82 16.36 1.21
C ASP A 130 -36.37 15.86 1.28
N ILE A 131 -35.62 15.98 0.16
CA ILE A 131 -34.19 15.63 0.08
C ILE A 131 -33.46 16.68 -0.75
N ILE A 132 -32.29 17.10 -0.27
CA ILE A 132 -31.31 17.91 -0.99
C ILE A 132 -30.08 17.05 -1.26
N VAL A 133 -29.76 16.79 -2.53
CA VAL A 133 -28.55 16.06 -2.93
C VAL A 133 -27.48 17.07 -3.34
N ALA A 134 -26.41 17.17 -2.54
CA ALA A 134 -25.24 17.97 -2.85
C ALA A 134 -24.26 17.17 -3.72
N ALA A 135 -24.33 17.39 -5.02
CA ALA A 135 -23.52 16.75 -6.07
C ALA A 135 -22.66 17.77 -6.84
N ASP A 136 -22.35 18.91 -6.23
CA ASP A 136 -21.67 20.08 -6.82
C ASP A 136 -20.15 19.92 -6.92
N GLY A 137 -19.63 18.73 -6.66
CA GLY A 137 -18.27 18.32 -6.98
C GLY A 137 -17.24 18.71 -5.92
N ILE A 138 -15.96 18.72 -6.32
CA ILE A 138 -14.85 18.86 -5.38
C ILE A 138 -14.85 20.19 -4.61
N ASN A 139 -15.23 21.28 -5.27
CA ASN A 139 -15.38 22.61 -4.68
C ASN A 139 -16.85 22.82 -4.23
N SER A 140 -17.36 21.89 -3.43
CA SER A 140 -18.74 21.93 -2.92
C SER A 140 -18.89 23.00 -1.85
N ASN A 141 -19.65 24.04 -2.15
CA ASN A 141 -19.95 25.11 -1.18
C ASN A 141 -20.83 24.59 -0.05
N ILE A 142 -21.67 23.59 -0.32
CA ILE A 142 -22.56 22.98 0.66
C ILE A 142 -21.76 22.18 1.67
N ARG A 143 -20.83 21.33 1.20
CA ARG A 143 -19.93 20.59 2.09
C ARG A 143 -19.13 21.55 2.96
N GLU A 144 -18.56 22.60 2.36
CA GLU A 144 -17.76 23.59 3.11
C GLU A 144 -18.59 24.33 4.17
N LYS A 145 -19.82 24.74 3.84
CA LYS A 145 -20.72 25.41 4.78
C LYS A 145 -21.09 24.56 6.00
N TYR A 146 -21.19 23.24 5.83
CA TYR A 146 -21.57 22.28 6.90
C TYR A 146 -20.43 21.30 7.21
N ALA A 147 -19.17 21.75 7.10
CA ALA A 147 -18.00 20.89 7.24
C ALA A 147 -17.96 20.18 8.61
N ASP A 148 -18.37 20.85 9.69
CA ASP A 148 -18.40 20.28 11.04
C ASP A 148 -19.42 19.14 11.15
N ASP A 149 -20.61 19.29 10.56
CA ASP A 149 -21.67 18.28 10.57
C ASP A 149 -21.25 17.03 9.79
N PHE A 150 -20.60 17.23 8.64
CA PHE A 150 -20.09 16.12 7.82
C PHE A 150 -18.79 15.52 8.38
N GLY A 151 -18.11 16.21 9.29
CA GLY A 151 -16.74 15.88 9.68
C GLY A 151 -15.82 15.84 8.46
N THR A 152 -15.85 16.91 7.65
CA THR A 152 -15.06 17.02 6.42
C THR A 152 -13.58 17.20 6.75
N GLU A 153 -12.74 16.37 6.14
CA GLU A 153 -11.29 16.55 6.12
C GLU A 153 -10.84 16.71 4.66
N VAL A 154 -9.97 17.70 4.42
CA VAL A 154 -9.36 17.94 3.11
C VAL A 154 -7.85 17.96 3.27
N GLN A 155 -7.19 16.97 2.68
CA GLN A 155 -5.73 16.93 2.60
C GLN A 155 -5.30 17.28 1.17
N MET A 156 -4.57 18.39 1.02
CA MET A 156 -3.89 18.69 -0.23
C MET A 156 -2.70 17.76 -0.40
N LYS A 157 -2.63 17.11 -1.56
CA LYS A 157 -1.55 16.19 -1.94
C LYS A 157 -0.38 16.95 -2.56
N SER A 158 0.83 16.41 -2.45
CA SER A 158 2.04 17.17 -2.77
C SER A 158 2.19 17.38 -4.28
N ASN A 159 1.88 16.36 -5.08
CA ASN A 159 2.01 16.40 -6.53
C ASN A 159 1.20 17.52 -7.19
N ARG A 160 1.80 18.08 -8.24
CA ARG A 160 1.18 19.06 -9.14
C ARG A 160 0.73 18.35 -10.40
N PHE A 161 -0.48 18.66 -10.85
CA PHE A 161 -0.98 18.18 -12.13
C PHE A 161 -1.69 19.27 -12.93
N VAL A 162 -1.70 19.11 -14.25
CA VAL A 162 -2.46 19.93 -15.19
C VAL A 162 -3.11 19.04 -16.25
N TRP A 163 -4.38 19.32 -16.57
CA TRP A 163 -5.17 18.50 -17.50
C TRP A 163 -5.41 19.25 -18.81
N MET A 164 -4.93 18.69 -19.91
CA MET A 164 -5.01 19.21 -21.27
C MET A 164 -5.60 18.19 -22.25
N GLY A 165 -5.95 18.66 -23.45
CA GLY A 165 -6.28 17.84 -24.59
C GLY A 165 -5.19 17.90 -25.66
N SER A 166 -5.28 17.03 -26.66
CA SER A 166 -4.48 17.13 -27.88
C SER A 166 -5.24 16.49 -29.05
N THR A 167 -4.86 16.84 -30.27
CA THR A 167 -5.29 16.11 -31.47
C THR A 167 -4.44 14.87 -31.75
N ARG A 168 -3.45 14.57 -30.90
CA ARG A 168 -2.61 13.38 -31.01
C ARG A 168 -3.47 12.11 -30.91
N PRO A 169 -3.60 11.29 -31.96
CA PRO A 169 -4.30 10.01 -31.85
C PRO A 169 -3.52 9.06 -30.95
N LEU A 170 -4.24 8.26 -30.15
CA LEU A 170 -3.69 7.22 -29.29
C LEU A 170 -4.53 5.96 -29.47
N ASP A 171 -3.90 4.81 -29.64
CA ASP A 171 -4.55 3.50 -29.78
C ASP A 171 -4.59 2.72 -28.45
N ALA A 172 -3.97 3.26 -27.41
CA ALA A 172 -3.83 2.68 -26.08
C ALA A 172 -3.85 3.76 -24.99
N PHE A 173 -4.21 3.40 -23.76
CA PHE A 173 -3.88 4.23 -22.61
C PHE A 173 -2.35 4.25 -22.47
N THR A 174 -1.71 5.41 -22.48
CA THR A 174 -0.24 5.48 -22.38
C THR A 174 0.20 6.33 -21.21
N TYR A 175 1.08 5.79 -20.36
CA TYR A 175 1.91 6.60 -19.48
C TYR A 175 3.20 6.96 -20.22
N PHE A 176 3.43 8.24 -20.44
CA PHE A 176 4.73 8.73 -20.93
C PHE A 176 5.50 9.34 -19.76
N PHE A 177 6.52 8.65 -19.30
CA PHE A 177 7.47 9.16 -18.30
C PHE A 177 8.67 9.79 -19.00
N ARG A 178 9.08 10.96 -18.52
CA ARG A 178 10.19 11.72 -19.07
C ARG A 178 11.11 12.19 -17.95
N SER A 179 12.38 11.79 -18.03
CA SER A 179 13.44 12.37 -17.22
C SER A 179 13.81 13.74 -17.77
N THR A 180 13.85 14.76 -16.92
CA THR A 180 14.22 16.14 -17.30
C THR A 180 15.31 16.68 -16.37
N PRO A 181 16.00 17.77 -16.72
CA PRO A 181 16.93 18.44 -15.80
C PRO A 181 16.30 18.92 -14.49
N TYR A 182 14.96 19.01 -14.42
CA TYR A 182 14.24 19.48 -13.25
C TYR A 182 13.76 18.34 -12.33
N GLY A 183 13.71 17.10 -12.85
CA GLY A 183 13.08 15.93 -12.24
C GLY A 183 12.17 15.19 -13.23
N THR A 184 11.36 14.24 -12.74
CA THR A 184 10.50 13.42 -13.61
C THR A 184 9.16 14.09 -13.89
N PHE A 185 8.71 13.99 -15.15
CA PHE A 185 7.33 14.28 -15.53
C PHE A 185 6.65 13.01 -16.03
N VAL A 186 5.36 12.87 -15.77
CA VAL A 186 4.53 11.84 -16.38
C VAL A 186 3.33 12.46 -17.08
N ALA A 187 3.02 12.01 -18.30
CA ALA A 187 1.76 12.28 -18.96
C ALA A 187 0.88 11.01 -18.93
N HIS A 188 -0.29 11.12 -18.30
CA HIS A 188 -1.34 10.11 -18.34
C HIS A 188 -2.22 10.40 -19.55
N THR A 189 -2.18 9.53 -20.55
CA THR A 189 -2.79 9.82 -21.85
C THR A 189 -3.73 8.72 -22.33
N TYR A 190 -4.82 9.11 -22.99
CA TYR A 190 -5.77 8.17 -23.58
C TYR A 190 -6.68 8.88 -24.58
N GLN A 191 -7.17 8.13 -25.55
CA GLN A 191 -8.20 8.60 -26.47
C GLN A 191 -9.55 8.68 -25.75
N TYR A 192 -10.35 9.72 -26.04
CA TYR A 192 -11.70 9.85 -25.49
C TYR A 192 -12.78 10.09 -26.53
N GLU A 193 -12.39 10.49 -27.74
CA GLU A 193 -13.20 10.50 -28.96
C GLU A 193 -12.28 10.40 -30.18
N GLU A 194 -12.85 10.16 -31.35
CA GLU A 194 -12.07 10.07 -32.58
C GLU A 194 -11.29 11.37 -32.83
N GLY A 195 -9.98 11.25 -33.07
CA GLY A 195 -9.10 12.40 -33.32
C GLY A 195 -8.72 13.25 -32.09
N MET A 196 -9.16 12.90 -30.88
CA MET A 196 -8.85 13.66 -29.67
C MET A 196 -8.36 12.78 -28.51
N SER A 197 -7.33 13.26 -27.80
CA SER A 197 -6.75 12.58 -26.65
C SER A 197 -6.65 13.49 -25.43
N THR A 198 -6.73 12.87 -24.25
CA THR A 198 -6.49 13.48 -22.95
C THR A 198 -5.00 13.39 -22.63
N TRP A 199 -4.45 14.46 -22.04
CA TRP A 199 -3.10 14.55 -21.53
C TRP A 199 -3.13 15.17 -20.13
N ILE A 200 -3.00 14.35 -19.09
CA ILE A 200 -2.82 14.84 -17.72
C ILE A 200 -1.34 14.77 -17.41
N PHE A 201 -0.70 15.92 -17.27
CA PHE A 201 0.69 16.00 -16.87
C PHE A 201 0.77 16.09 -15.35
N GLU A 202 1.67 15.32 -14.75
CA GLU A 202 1.87 15.25 -13.31
C GLU A 202 3.36 15.23 -12.99
N THR A 203 3.73 15.91 -11.90
CA THR A 203 5.10 15.94 -11.38
C THR A 203 5.11 16.29 -9.89
N THR A 204 6.24 16.07 -9.24
CA THR A 204 6.45 16.47 -7.84
C THR A 204 6.46 17.99 -7.72
N ASP A 205 6.07 18.54 -6.55
CA ASP A 205 6.09 20.00 -6.33
C ASP A 205 7.51 20.57 -6.50
N GLU A 206 8.53 19.85 -6.05
CA GLU A 206 9.94 20.22 -6.23
C GLU A 206 10.32 20.34 -7.72
N THR A 207 9.94 19.34 -8.53
CA THR A 207 10.20 19.36 -9.98
C THR A 207 9.44 20.48 -10.67
N TRP A 208 8.18 20.72 -10.27
CA TRP A 208 7.36 21.82 -10.78
C TRP A 208 8.00 23.19 -10.49
N GLN A 209 8.50 23.39 -9.26
CA GLN A 209 9.20 24.60 -8.85
C GLN A 209 10.51 24.80 -9.64
N LYS A 210 11.33 23.74 -9.78
CA LYS A 210 12.59 23.78 -10.54
C LYS A 210 12.37 24.10 -12.03
N ALA A 211 11.28 23.60 -12.62
CA ALA A 211 10.88 23.89 -13.99
C ALA A 211 10.30 25.30 -14.18
N GLY A 212 10.04 26.03 -13.08
CA GLY A 212 9.59 27.41 -13.08
C GLY A 212 8.20 27.60 -13.70
N PHE A 213 7.29 26.66 -13.49
CA PHE A 213 5.89 26.82 -13.89
C PHE A 213 5.16 27.83 -13.01
N ASP A 214 4.13 28.47 -13.57
CA ASP A 214 3.14 29.26 -12.83
C ASP A 214 1.78 28.57 -12.88
N VAL A 215 0.95 28.78 -11.86
CA VAL A 215 -0.36 28.14 -11.75
C VAL A 215 -1.31 28.55 -12.89
N THR A 216 -1.27 29.82 -13.29
CA THR A 216 -2.28 30.44 -14.18
C THR A 216 -1.75 30.77 -15.58
N ASN A 217 -0.44 30.68 -15.80
CA ASN A 217 0.16 30.93 -17.10
C ASN A 217 0.00 29.73 -18.06
N GLU A 218 -1.17 29.65 -18.70
CA GLU A 218 -1.51 28.56 -19.63
C GLU A 218 -0.61 28.56 -20.89
N GLU A 219 -0.24 29.73 -21.41
CA GLU A 219 0.61 29.86 -22.60
C GLU A 219 2.02 29.30 -22.35
N ASP A 220 2.65 29.70 -21.23
CA ASP A 220 3.95 29.16 -20.81
C ASP A 220 3.88 27.65 -20.53
N THR A 221 2.80 27.22 -19.87
CA THR A 221 2.59 25.80 -19.56
C THR A 221 2.51 24.96 -20.84
N ILE A 222 1.73 25.38 -21.83
CA ILE A 222 1.64 24.71 -23.13
C ILE A 222 3.02 24.69 -23.81
N ALA A 223 3.70 25.83 -23.90
CA ALA A 223 4.98 25.94 -24.58
C ALA A 223 6.04 24.98 -23.99
N LYS A 224 6.18 24.97 -22.67
CA LYS A 224 7.13 24.09 -21.97
C LYS A 224 6.76 22.62 -22.10
N LEU A 225 5.50 22.24 -21.87
CA LEU A 225 5.08 20.84 -21.97
C LEU A 225 5.15 20.32 -23.41
N SER A 226 4.84 21.16 -24.41
CA SER A 226 5.01 20.80 -25.81
C SER A 226 6.47 20.56 -26.19
N GLU A 227 7.42 21.29 -25.60
CA GLU A 227 8.84 21.02 -25.80
C GLU A 227 9.30 19.74 -25.06
N LEU A 228 8.89 19.57 -23.80
CA LEU A 228 9.26 18.40 -22.98
C LEU A 228 8.75 17.07 -23.56
N PHE A 229 7.57 17.07 -24.18
CA PHE A 229 6.91 15.89 -24.76
C PHE A 229 6.81 15.96 -26.30
N LYS A 230 7.73 16.70 -26.94
CA LYS A 230 7.71 16.94 -28.38
C LYS A 230 7.66 15.67 -29.21
N GLU A 231 8.42 14.65 -28.81
CA GLU A 231 8.48 13.35 -29.49
C GLU A 231 7.15 12.60 -29.36
N GLU A 232 6.57 12.55 -28.15
CA GLU A 232 5.32 11.86 -27.86
C GLU A 232 4.11 12.53 -28.53
N LEU A 233 4.12 13.87 -28.60
CA LEU A 233 3.10 14.67 -29.26
C LEU A 233 3.16 14.55 -30.79
N ASP A 234 4.30 14.19 -31.37
CA ASP A 234 4.46 13.87 -32.79
C ASP A 234 3.88 14.96 -33.71
N GLY A 235 4.21 16.22 -33.41
CA GLY A 235 3.76 17.40 -34.15
C GLY A 235 2.34 17.88 -33.84
N HIS A 236 1.60 17.23 -32.95
CA HIS A 236 0.29 17.70 -32.50
C HIS A 236 0.41 18.71 -31.34
N GLY A 237 -0.45 19.72 -31.34
CA GLY A 237 -0.50 20.73 -30.27
C GLY A 237 -1.25 20.25 -29.02
N LEU A 238 -1.02 20.92 -27.90
CA LEU A 238 -1.83 20.82 -26.69
C LEU A 238 -2.99 21.82 -26.73
N ILE A 239 -4.13 21.42 -26.17
CA ILE A 239 -5.38 22.18 -26.11
C ILE A 239 -5.67 22.48 -24.64
N SER A 240 -5.79 23.75 -24.28
CA SER A 240 -6.21 24.17 -22.93
C SER A 240 -7.71 24.31 -22.82
N ASN A 241 -8.23 24.10 -21.61
CA ASN A 241 -9.60 24.39 -21.20
C ASN A 241 -9.61 24.80 -19.71
N HIS A 242 -9.08 25.99 -19.40
CA HIS A 242 -8.74 26.41 -18.03
C HIS A 242 -7.79 25.42 -17.33
N SER A 243 -6.76 25.02 -18.07
CA SER A 243 -5.78 24.02 -17.68
C SER A 243 -4.73 24.63 -16.75
N HIS A 244 -5.07 24.72 -15.47
CA HIS A 244 -4.17 25.25 -14.42
C HIS A 244 -3.47 24.12 -13.66
N TRP A 245 -2.23 24.38 -13.24
CA TRP A 245 -1.54 23.47 -12.31
C TRP A 245 -2.21 23.47 -10.95
N ARG A 246 -2.53 22.28 -10.43
CA ARG A 246 -3.25 22.11 -9.17
C ARG A 246 -2.67 20.98 -8.37
N GLN A 247 -2.89 21.04 -7.05
CA GLN A 247 -2.71 19.90 -6.16
C GLN A 247 -4.02 19.14 -6.04
N PHE A 248 -3.95 17.84 -5.82
CA PHE A 248 -5.14 17.02 -5.67
C PHE A 248 -5.72 17.12 -4.24
N PRO A 249 -6.97 17.57 -4.07
CA PRO A 249 -7.63 17.56 -2.76
C PRO A 249 -8.19 16.17 -2.45
N ALA A 250 -7.56 15.45 -1.53
CA ALA A 250 -8.10 14.22 -0.96
C ALA A 250 -9.16 14.58 0.10
N VAL A 251 -10.44 14.37 -0.26
CA VAL A 251 -11.59 14.72 0.58
C VAL A 251 -12.18 13.45 1.19
N THR A 252 -12.39 13.49 2.50
CA THR A 252 -13.14 12.51 3.27
C THR A 252 -14.21 13.22 4.10
N ASN A 253 -15.29 12.50 4.39
CA ASN A 253 -16.34 12.94 5.29
C ASN A 253 -16.68 11.79 6.23
N LYS A 254 -16.81 12.11 7.52
CA LYS A 254 -17.23 11.16 8.57
C LYS A 254 -18.71 10.79 8.44
N ASN A 255 -19.56 11.77 8.16
CA ASN A 255 -20.99 11.58 7.88
C ASN A 255 -21.28 11.99 6.44
N TRP A 256 -22.18 11.27 5.75
CA TRP A 256 -22.55 11.60 4.37
C TRP A 256 -23.79 12.45 4.23
N HIS A 257 -24.46 12.75 5.34
CA HIS A 257 -25.69 13.49 5.35
C HIS A 257 -25.81 14.35 6.61
N LYS A 258 -26.67 15.35 6.53
CA LYS A 258 -27.10 16.24 7.62
C LYS A 258 -28.55 16.62 7.38
N ASP A 259 -29.43 16.37 8.34
CA ASP A 259 -30.87 16.62 8.22
C ASP A 259 -31.44 15.94 6.95
N ASN A 260 -31.87 16.72 5.95
CA ASN A 260 -32.35 16.25 4.65
C ASN A 260 -31.31 16.42 3.52
N ILE A 261 -30.07 16.81 3.83
CA ILE A 261 -28.98 17.05 2.88
C ILE A 261 -28.08 15.82 2.81
N VAL A 262 -27.76 15.32 1.61
CA VAL A 262 -26.85 14.18 1.39
C VAL A 262 -25.78 14.51 0.34
N LEU A 263 -24.54 14.11 0.60
CA LEU A 263 -23.40 14.31 -0.29
C LEU A 263 -23.33 13.21 -1.36
N LEU A 264 -23.01 13.57 -2.60
CA LEU A 264 -22.82 12.65 -3.71
C LEU A 264 -21.63 13.04 -4.60
N GLY A 265 -20.94 12.04 -5.16
CA GLY A 265 -19.76 12.26 -6.02
C GLY A 265 -18.58 12.87 -5.27
N ASP A 266 -17.81 13.74 -5.93
CA ASP A 266 -16.61 14.38 -5.34
C ASP A 266 -16.93 15.35 -4.20
N ALA A 267 -18.20 15.78 -4.07
CA ALA A 267 -18.64 16.52 -2.88
C ALA A 267 -18.56 15.63 -1.62
N LYS A 268 -18.71 14.31 -1.78
CA LYS A 268 -18.67 13.33 -0.69
C LYS A 268 -17.28 12.74 -0.45
N ALA A 269 -16.57 12.38 -1.51
CA ALA A 269 -15.25 11.76 -1.38
C ALA A 269 -14.53 11.78 -2.73
N THR A 270 -13.23 12.06 -2.72
CA THR A 270 -12.41 12.03 -3.95
C THR A 270 -11.52 10.81 -4.01
N ALA A 271 -11.25 10.35 -5.24
CA ALA A 271 -10.25 9.33 -5.55
C ALA A 271 -9.34 9.88 -6.65
N HIS A 272 -8.02 9.81 -6.44
CA HIS A 272 -7.03 10.26 -7.42
C HIS A 272 -7.27 9.63 -8.80
N TYR A 273 -7.13 10.42 -9.86
CA TYR A 273 -7.45 10.01 -11.22
C TYR A 273 -6.56 8.87 -11.74
N SER A 274 -5.41 8.63 -11.10
CA SER A 274 -4.47 7.56 -11.44
C SER A 274 -5.04 6.14 -11.43
N ILE A 275 -6.22 5.92 -10.83
CA ILE A 275 -6.92 4.63 -10.87
C ILE A 275 -8.23 4.67 -11.69
N GLY A 276 -8.52 5.78 -12.38
CA GLY A 276 -9.65 5.90 -13.32
C GLY A 276 -11.04 5.63 -12.73
N SER A 277 -11.26 5.92 -11.44
CA SER A 277 -12.46 5.46 -10.71
C SER A 277 -13.43 6.55 -10.24
N GLY A 278 -13.13 7.85 -10.46
CA GLY A 278 -13.95 8.96 -9.93
C GLY A 278 -15.39 8.97 -10.45
N THR A 279 -15.58 9.00 -11.77
CA THR A 279 -16.92 8.99 -12.40
C THR A 279 -17.70 7.71 -12.07
N LYS A 280 -17.03 6.56 -12.11
CA LYS A 280 -17.58 5.26 -11.68
C LYS A 280 -18.13 5.36 -10.25
N LEU A 281 -17.31 5.83 -9.32
CA LEU A 281 -17.68 5.94 -7.91
C LEU A 281 -18.90 6.84 -7.71
N ALA A 282 -18.95 7.99 -8.41
CA ALA A 282 -20.07 8.91 -8.34
C ALA A 282 -21.37 8.26 -8.83
N MET A 283 -21.34 7.54 -9.96
CA MET A 283 -22.52 6.92 -10.55
C MET A 283 -22.99 5.66 -9.79
N GLU A 284 -22.09 4.81 -9.29
CA GLU A 284 -22.48 3.69 -8.41
C GLU A 284 -23.10 4.17 -7.10
N CYS A 285 -22.61 5.31 -6.58
CA CYS A 285 -23.21 5.95 -5.43
C CYS A 285 -24.59 6.54 -5.74
N ALA A 286 -24.79 7.05 -6.96
CA ALA A 286 -26.10 7.52 -7.42
C ALA A 286 -27.11 6.38 -7.48
N ILE A 287 -26.70 5.19 -7.98
CA ILE A 287 -27.54 3.98 -7.96
C ILE A 287 -27.95 3.64 -6.52
N ALA A 288 -26.98 3.52 -5.62
CA ALA A 288 -27.27 3.13 -4.23
C ALA A 288 -28.15 4.14 -3.48
N LEU A 289 -27.97 5.44 -3.74
CA LEU A 289 -28.82 6.47 -3.15
C LEU A 289 -30.24 6.40 -3.71
N ALA A 290 -30.41 6.28 -5.04
CA ALA A 290 -31.72 6.13 -5.68
C ALA A 290 -32.47 4.89 -5.16
N ASP A 291 -31.78 3.74 -5.07
CA ASP A 291 -32.33 2.50 -4.50
C ASP A 291 -32.77 2.66 -3.06
N SER A 292 -32.00 3.41 -2.26
CA SER A 292 -32.32 3.67 -0.87
C SER A 292 -33.58 4.54 -0.75
N VAL A 293 -33.71 5.58 -1.58
CA VAL A 293 -34.91 6.43 -1.64
C VAL A 293 -36.15 5.61 -2.02
N ILE A 294 -36.04 4.74 -3.02
CA ILE A 294 -37.15 3.88 -3.48
C ILE A 294 -37.57 2.92 -2.35
N LYS A 295 -36.60 2.30 -1.69
CA LYS A 295 -36.84 1.29 -0.65
C LYS A 295 -37.44 1.86 0.63
N HIS A 296 -36.97 3.04 1.06
CA HIS A 296 -37.33 3.67 2.33
C HIS A 296 -38.18 4.92 2.10
N THR A 297 -39.28 4.76 1.34
CA THR A 297 -40.18 5.85 0.99
C THR A 297 -40.71 6.55 2.26
N ASN A 298 -40.58 7.88 2.32
CA ASN A 298 -40.97 8.75 3.44
C ASN A 298 -40.20 8.56 4.76
N ASP A 299 -39.06 7.84 4.76
CA ASP A 299 -38.19 7.69 5.92
C ASP A 299 -36.75 8.13 5.57
N ILE A 300 -36.51 9.45 5.63
CA ILE A 300 -35.24 10.07 5.21
C ILE A 300 -34.03 9.55 6.00
N PRO A 301 -34.08 9.42 7.34
CA PRO A 301 -32.99 8.80 8.08
C PRO A 301 -32.65 7.40 7.58
N ALA A 302 -33.66 6.53 7.35
CA ALA A 302 -33.41 5.18 6.86
C ALA A 302 -32.84 5.15 5.43
N VAL A 303 -33.21 6.12 4.57
CA VAL A 303 -32.59 6.30 3.24
C VAL A 303 -31.08 6.51 3.38
N PHE A 304 -30.66 7.46 4.22
CA PHE A 304 -29.26 7.83 4.33
C PHE A 304 -28.42 6.77 5.04
N GLU A 305 -28.96 6.14 6.09
CA GLU A 305 -28.31 5.01 6.75
C GLU A 305 -28.09 3.83 5.79
N ASN A 306 -29.10 3.49 4.98
CA ASN A 306 -28.98 2.41 4.01
C ASN A 306 -27.99 2.77 2.88
N TYR A 307 -27.99 4.00 2.38
CA TYR A 307 -27.03 4.49 1.38
C TYR A 307 -25.58 4.36 1.89
N GLU A 308 -25.33 4.86 3.10
CA GLU A 308 -24.00 4.82 3.70
C GLU A 308 -23.55 3.37 3.92
N LYS A 309 -24.41 2.53 4.51
CA LYS A 309 -24.13 1.11 4.72
C LYS A 309 -23.78 0.35 3.43
N LEU A 310 -24.46 0.64 2.33
CA LEU A 310 -24.22 -0.03 1.04
C LEU A 310 -22.89 0.37 0.39
N ARG A 311 -22.40 1.59 0.66
CA ARG A 311 -21.31 2.18 -0.13
C ARG A 311 -20.06 2.57 0.64
N ARG A 312 -20.11 2.80 1.96
CA ARG A 312 -18.97 3.27 2.80
C ARG A 312 -17.71 2.46 2.55
N ASN A 313 -17.76 1.16 2.84
CA ASN A 313 -16.61 0.26 2.68
C ASN A 313 -16.06 0.24 1.23
N ARG A 314 -16.94 0.21 0.22
CA ARG A 314 -16.52 0.20 -1.19
C ARG A 314 -15.82 1.50 -1.60
N VAL A 315 -16.34 2.64 -1.15
CA VAL A 315 -15.76 3.98 -1.36
C VAL A 315 -14.40 4.06 -0.71
N GLU A 316 -14.30 3.74 0.58
CA GLU A 316 -13.05 3.82 1.34
C GLU A 316 -11.96 2.90 0.76
N MET A 317 -12.31 1.69 0.32
CA MET A 317 -11.37 0.80 -0.37
C MET A 317 -10.85 1.36 -1.70
N ILE A 318 -11.68 2.10 -2.45
CA ILE A 318 -11.26 2.75 -3.70
C ILE A 318 -10.39 3.97 -3.39
N GLN A 319 -10.78 4.81 -2.43
CA GLN A 319 -9.97 5.96 -2.00
C GLN A 319 -8.61 5.52 -1.48
N HIS A 320 -8.56 4.46 -0.67
CA HIS A 320 -7.30 3.90 -0.18
C HIS A 320 -6.40 3.44 -1.34
N ALA A 321 -6.94 2.69 -2.32
CA ALA A 321 -6.18 2.27 -3.48
C ALA A 321 -5.69 3.45 -4.35
N ALA A 322 -6.51 4.51 -4.46
CA ALA A 322 -6.13 5.73 -5.15
C ALA A 322 -4.99 6.46 -4.43
N ASN A 323 -5.05 6.56 -3.10
CA ASN A 323 -4.00 7.16 -2.27
C ASN A 323 -2.70 6.37 -2.35
N VAL A 324 -2.77 5.03 -2.34
CA VAL A 324 -1.58 4.17 -2.52
C VAL A 324 -0.98 4.33 -3.93
N SER A 325 -1.81 4.50 -4.96
CA SER A 325 -1.30 4.81 -6.29
C SER A 325 -0.69 6.20 -6.37
N LEU A 326 -1.27 7.18 -5.69
CA LEU A 326 -0.79 8.56 -5.67
C LEU A 326 0.55 8.66 -4.95
N ASP A 327 0.68 8.00 -3.80
CA ASP A 327 1.95 7.90 -3.06
C ASP A 327 3.11 7.42 -3.95
N TRP A 328 2.86 6.46 -4.85
CA TRP A 328 3.85 6.03 -5.84
C TRP A 328 4.22 7.14 -6.85
N PHE A 329 3.26 7.96 -7.29
CA PHE A 329 3.53 9.09 -8.19
C PHE A 329 4.20 10.26 -7.46
N GLU A 330 3.91 10.47 -6.17
CA GLU A 330 4.59 11.46 -5.33
C GLU A 330 6.08 11.12 -5.15
N HIS A 331 6.44 9.84 -5.30
CA HIS A 331 7.80 9.33 -5.20
C HIS A 331 8.30 8.67 -6.51
N MET A 332 7.77 9.05 -7.67
CA MET A 332 8.09 8.34 -8.92
C MET A 332 9.58 8.42 -9.31
N ASP A 333 10.29 9.49 -8.92
CA ASP A 333 11.74 9.62 -9.13
C ASP A 333 12.53 8.44 -8.53
N ARG A 334 12.07 7.91 -7.38
CA ARG A 334 12.63 6.71 -6.72
C ARG A 334 12.63 5.50 -7.65
N HIS A 335 11.69 5.41 -8.58
CA HIS A 335 11.52 4.26 -9.45
C HIS A 335 12.17 4.41 -10.81
N MET A 336 12.47 5.64 -11.24
CA MET A 336 13.07 5.93 -12.54
C MET A 336 14.45 5.27 -12.73
N GLN A 337 15.16 5.00 -11.64
CA GLN A 337 16.45 4.29 -11.64
C GLN A 337 16.37 2.79 -11.97
N HIS A 338 15.18 2.19 -11.97
CA HIS A 338 15.04 0.75 -12.23
C HIS A 338 15.18 0.39 -13.71
N ASP A 339 15.56 -0.86 -13.98
CA ASP A 339 15.45 -1.42 -15.33
C ASP A 339 13.99 -1.33 -15.83
N PHE A 340 13.83 -1.19 -17.13
CA PHE A 340 12.55 -0.79 -17.73
C PHE A 340 11.40 -1.75 -17.44
N MET A 341 11.61 -3.07 -17.50
CA MET A 341 10.52 -4.01 -17.24
C MET A 341 10.10 -4.01 -15.77
N LYS A 342 11.04 -3.87 -14.83
CA LYS A 342 10.73 -3.68 -13.41
C LYS A 342 9.97 -2.36 -13.20
N PHE A 343 10.40 -1.28 -13.83
CA PHE A 343 9.72 0.02 -13.79
C PHE A 343 8.28 -0.07 -14.33
N ALA A 344 8.09 -0.68 -15.49
CA ALA A 344 6.77 -0.88 -16.08
C ALA A 344 5.87 -1.76 -15.22
N PHE A 345 6.42 -2.85 -14.65
CA PHE A 345 5.69 -3.71 -13.73
C PHE A 345 5.32 -2.97 -12.43
N SER A 346 6.21 -2.17 -11.88
CA SER A 346 5.96 -1.32 -10.70
C SER A 346 4.84 -0.31 -10.99
N THR A 347 4.89 0.36 -12.15
CA THR A 347 3.82 1.24 -12.63
C THR A 347 2.49 0.49 -12.65
N MET A 348 2.43 -0.71 -13.24
CA MET A 348 1.18 -1.48 -13.34
C MET A 348 0.64 -1.99 -12.01
N THR A 349 1.50 -2.22 -11.01
CA THR A 349 1.13 -2.82 -9.71
C THR A 349 1.08 -1.83 -8.55
N ARG A 350 1.39 -0.54 -8.80
CA ARG A 350 1.50 0.53 -7.79
C ARG A 350 0.34 0.61 -6.79
N ALA A 351 -0.90 0.47 -7.28
CA ALA A 351 -2.14 0.56 -6.49
C ALA A 351 -2.41 -0.68 -5.63
N LYS A 352 -1.52 -1.68 -5.64
CA LYS A 352 -1.63 -2.99 -4.98
C LYS A 352 -2.75 -3.89 -5.51
N LYS A 353 -3.82 -3.36 -6.11
CA LYS A 353 -4.96 -4.13 -6.63
C LYS A 353 -4.63 -5.01 -7.83
N VAL A 354 -3.70 -4.57 -8.68
CA VAL A 354 -3.19 -5.35 -9.80
C VAL A 354 -1.92 -6.04 -9.33
N THR A 355 -1.87 -7.35 -9.49
CA THR A 355 -0.77 -8.23 -9.05
C THR A 355 -0.12 -8.96 -10.22
N PHE A 356 0.93 -9.72 -9.94
CA PHE A 356 1.59 -10.58 -10.92
C PHE A 356 0.62 -11.56 -11.60
N GLU A 357 -0.20 -12.30 -10.84
CA GLU A 357 -1.20 -13.20 -11.43
C GLU A 357 -2.29 -12.46 -12.19
N ASN A 358 -2.78 -11.33 -11.66
CA ASN A 358 -3.80 -10.55 -12.36
C ASN A 358 -3.28 -10.08 -13.71
N LEU A 359 -2.02 -9.64 -13.80
CA LEU A 359 -1.38 -9.29 -15.06
C LEU A 359 -1.15 -10.51 -15.94
N GLY A 360 -0.74 -11.65 -15.39
CA GLY A 360 -0.52 -12.88 -16.17
C GLY A 360 -1.80 -13.42 -16.83
N LEU A 361 -2.96 -13.18 -16.21
CA LEU A 361 -4.26 -13.47 -16.81
C LEU A 361 -4.65 -12.50 -17.95
N ARG A 362 -4.08 -11.29 -17.96
CA ARG A 362 -4.33 -10.27 -18.99
C ARG A 362 -3.35 -10.39 -20.14
N ASP A 363 -2.05 -10.44 -19.81
CA ASP A 363 -0.91 -10.52 -20.72
C ASP A 363 0.19 -11.40 -20.11
N ALA A 364 0.14 -12.70 -20.43
CA ALA A 364 1.13 -13.66 -19.95
C ALA A 364 2.54 -13.35 -20.46
N LEU A 365 2.69 -12.83 -21.69
CA LEU A 365 3.99 -12.52 -22.29
C LEU A 365 4.69 -11.40 -21.53
N PHE A 366 3.95 -10.36 -21.14
CA PHE A 366 4.49 -9.29 -20.28
C PHE A 366 5.04 -9.86 -18.97
N THR A 367 4.24 -10.65 -18.24
CA THR A 367 4.70 -11.23 -16.96
C THR A 367 5.86 -12.20 -17.11
N GLN A 368 5.93 -12.95 -18.22
CA GLN A 368 7.07 -13.82 -18.53
C GLN A 368 8.35 -13.02 -18.76
N LYS A 369 8.28 -11.88 -19.47
CA LYS A 369 9.43 -10.99 -19.67
C LYS A 369 9.91 -10.38 -18.35
N VAL A 370 8.99 -9.86 -17.53
CA VAL A 370 9.29 -9.33 -16.19
C VAL A 370 10.00 -10.39 -15.34
N LEU A 371 9.48 -11.62 -15.34
CA LEU A 371 10.06 -12.72 -14.56
C LEU A 371 11.42 -13.17 -15.10
N ALA A 372 11.58 -13.23 -16.42
CA ALA A 372 12.84 -13.62 -17.05
C ALA A 372 13.95 -12.62 -16.74
N GLU A 373 13.68 -11.31 -16.87
CA GLU A 373 14.64 -10.24 -16.55
C GLU A 373 14.99 -10.23 -15.06
N PHE A 374 14.00 -10.43 -14.18
CA PHE A 374 14.26 -10.60 -12.75
C PHE A 374 15.22 -11.78 -12.50
N ASN A 375 14.96 -12.95 -13.08
CA ASN A 375 15.83 -14.11 -12.91
C ASN A 375 17.24 -13.88 -13.47
N GLU A 376 17.38 -13.23 -14.62
CA GLU A 376 18.67 -12.88 -15.20
C GLU A 376 19.48 -11.99 -14.24
N LYS A 377 18.85 -10.95 -13.68
CA LYS A 377 19.48 -10.02 -12.73
C LYS A 377 19.87 -10.69 -11.42
N GLU A 378 19.07 -11.64 -10.94
CA GLU A 378 19.40 -12.45 -9.76
C GLU A 378 20.40 -13.59 -10.07
N GLY A 379 20.91 -13.68 -11.30
CA GLY A 379 21.87 -14.72 -11.71
C GLY A 379 21.27 -16.13 -11.81
N ASN A 380 19.94 -16.24 -11.85
CA ASN A 380 19.23 -17.50 -11.96
C ASN A 380 19.07 -17.94 -13.43
N LYS A 381 19.68 -19.08 -13.78
CA LYS A 381 19.67 -19.62 -15.14
C LYS A 381 18.29 -20.03 -15.66
N ASN A 382 17.32 -20.27 -14.77
CA ASN A 382 15.96 -20.63 -15.19
C ASN A 382 15.06 -19.38 -15.19
N PRO A 383 14.68 -18.86 -16.37
CA PRO A 383 13.89 -17.63 -16.49
C PRO A 383 12.45 -17.76 -15.98
N ASN A 384 11.99 -19.00 -15.72
CA ASN A 384 10.62 -19.28 -15.28
C ASN A 384 10.52 -19.52 -13.77
N THR A 385 11.60 -19.32 -13.01
CA THR A 385 11.52 -19.47 -11.55
C THR A 385 10.75 -18.29 -10.99
N THR A 386 9.62 -18.54 -10.34
CA THR A 386 8.82 -17.49 -9.68
C THR A 386 9.67 -16.74 -8.66
N ALA A 387 9.52 -15.42 -8.58
CA ALA A 387 10.39 -14.56 -7.77
C ALA A 387 10.55 -15.03 -6.32
N ALA A 388 9.46 -15.49 -5.69
CA ALA A 388 9.46 -16.02 -4.33
C ALA A 388 10.42 -17.21 -4.12
N PHE A 389 10.70 -18.01 -5.15
CA PHE A 389 11.55 -19.21 -5.11
C PHE A 389 12.88 -19.02 -5.85
N THR A 390 13.26 -17.78 -6.12
CA THR A 390 14.63 -17.47 -6.55
C THR A 390 15.56 -17.44 -5.33
N PRO A 391 16.78 -18.01 -5.42
CA PRO A 391 17.72 -17.93 -4.32
C PRO A 391 18.09 -16.47 -3.98
N PHE A 392 18.50 -16.25 -2.74
CA PHE A 392 19.04 -14.98 -2.27
C PHE A 392 20.27 -15.25 -1.40
N SER A 393 21.38 -14.54 -1.63
CA SER A 393 22.59 -14.71 -0.84
C SER A 393 22.94 -13.43 -0.10
N LEU A 394 23.37 -13.59 1.14
CA LEU A 394 23.81 -12.52 2.01
C LEU A 394 25.06 -12.99 2.75
N ARG A 395 26.20 -12.34 2.51
CA ARG A 395 27.52 -12.86 2.94
C ARG A 395 27.70 -14.32 2.48
N ASP A 396 28.07 -15.23 3.37
CA ASP A 396 28.25 -16.65 3.07
C ASP A 396 26.93 -17.45 3.22
N MET A 397 25.83 -16.79 3.61
CA MET A 397 24.52 -17.42 3.78
C MET A 397 23.73 -17.35 2.47
N THR A 398 23.33 -18.53 1.97
CA THR A 398 22.39 -18.64 0.85
C THR A 398 21.04 -19.14 1.34
N LEU A 399 19.98 -18.49 0.87
CA LEU A 399 18.57 -18.82 1.08
C LEU A 399 17.99 -19.39 -0.20
N ASP A 400 17.31 -20.55 -0.12
CA ASP A 400 16.72 -21.22 -1.30
C ASP A 400 15.48 -20.51 -1.87
N ASN A 401 14.88 -19.62 -1.09
CA ASN A 401 13.72 -18.85 -1.46
C ASN A 401 13.70 -17.52 -0.67
N ARG A 402 12.77 -16.63 -1.01
CA ARG A 402 12.68 -15.27 -0.45
C ARG A 402 11.60 -15.11 0.62
N ILE A 403 11.13 -16.22 1.19
CA ILE A 403 10.06 -16.24 2.19
C ILE A 403 10.67 -16.44 3.56
N VAL A 404 10.40 -15.48 4.45
CA VAL A 404 10.98 -15.41 5.79
C VAL A 404 9.90 -15.56 6.85
N MET A 405 10.21 -16.18 7.98
CA MET A 405 9.37 -16.08 9.17
C MET A 405 9.75 -14.83 9.98
N SER A 406 8.78 -13.96 10.24
CA SER A 406 8.97 -12.79 11.11
C SER A 406 9.18 -13.22 12.57
N PRO A 407 10.00 -12.49 13.36
CA PRO A 407 10.03 -12.61 14.81
C PRO A 407 8.61 -12.44 15.39
N MET A 408 8.18 -13.41 16.19
CA MET A 408 6.88 -13.42 16.87
C MET A 408 7.04 -14.02 18.26
N GLU A 409 6.89 -13.21 19.30
CA GLU A 409 6.87 -13.65 20.70
C GLU A 409 5.93 -14.85 20.89
N GLN A 410 6.47 -15.93 21.46
CA GLN A 410 5.69 -17.10 21.83
C GLN A 410 5.28 -17.06 23.30
N TYR A 411 5.98 -16.27 24.13
CA TYR A 411 5.73 -16.12 25.56
C TYR A 411 5.65 -17.48 26.28
N SER A 412 6.48 -18.44 25.86
CA SER A 412 6.42 -19.84 26.28
C SER A 412 7.70 -20.33 26.96
N ALA A 413 8.69 -19.45 27.14
CA ALA A 413 9.93 -19.77 27.84
C ALA A 413 9.72 -19.73 29.36
N GLU A 414 10.60 -20.41 30.10
CA GLU A 414 10.60 -20.39 31.57
C GLU A 414 11.92 -19.77 32.03
N GLU A 415 11.87 -18.58 32.64
CA GLU A 415 13.07 -17.82 32.99
C GLU A 415 14.05 -17.62 31.81
N GLY A 416 13.50 -17.39 30.62
CA GLY A 416 14.26 -17.25 29.38
C GLY A 416 14.74 -18.57 28.76
N LEU A 417 14.52 -19.71 29.42
CA LEU A 417 14.88 -21.02 28.88
C LEU A 417 13.84 -21.49 27.87
N VAL A 418 14.27 -21.69 26.62
CA VAL A 418 13.44 -22.31 25.59
C VAL A 418 13.26 -23.81 25.85
N ASN A 419 12.14 -24.35 25.36
CA ASN A 419 11.67 -25.72 25.65
C ASN A 419 11.07 -26.38 24.40
N ASP A 420 10.39 -27.51 24.58
CA ASP A 420 9.81 -28.30 23.49
C ASP A 420 8.77 -27.54 22.65
N TRP A 421 8.11 -26.51 23.21
CA TRP A 421 7.25 -25.63 22.42
C TRP A 421 8.03 -24.97 21.30
N HIS A 422 9.19 -24.39 21.61
CA HIS A 422 10.03 -23.65 20.66
C HIS A 422 10.64 -24.60 19.63
N LEU A 423 11.09 -25.78 20.08
CA LEU A 423 11.60 -26.82 19.18
C LEU A 423 10.54 -27.23 18.16
N MET A 424 9.32 -27.56 18.61
CA MET A 424 8.22 -27.92 17.73
C MET A 424 7.82 -26.74 16.83
N HIS A 425 7.74 -25.54 17.40
CA HIS A 425 7.31 -24.34 16.70
C HIS A 425 8.23 -24.02 15.53
N TYR A 426 9.53 -23.85 15.76
CA TYR A 426 10.48 -23.53 14.69
C TYR A 426 10.77 -24.74 13.80
N GLY A 427 10.84 -25.93 14.39
CA GLY A 427 11.06 -27.18 13.65
C GLY A 427 9.98 -27.42 12.58
N SER A 428 8.71 -27.20 12.89
CA SER A 428 7.63 -27.40 11.92
C SER A 428 7.70 -26.41 10.75
N ARG A 429 8.10 -25.16 11.01
CA ARG A 429 8.25 -24.10 9.99
C ARG A 429 9.48 -24.35 9.10
N ALA A 430 10.55 -24.86 9.69
CA ALA A 430 11.75 -25.28 8.96
C ALA A 430 11.43 -26.42 7.97
N THR A 431 10.79 -27.48 8.46
CA THR A 431 10.34 -28.58 7.58
C THR A 431 9.26 -28.14 6.58
N GLY A 432 8.52 -27.08 6.93
CA GLY A 432 7.53 -26.40 6.09
C GLY A 432 8.10 -25.65 4.88
N GLY A 433 9.43 -25.54 4.74
CA GLY A 433 10.10 -25.08 3.52
C GLY A 433 10.53 -23.61 3.52
N LEU A 434 10.44 -22.91 4.65
CA LEU A 434 11.02 -21.57 4.79
C LEU A 434 12.53 -21.61 4.55
N SER A 435 13.08 -20.56 3.93
CA SER A 435 14.52 -20.44 3.76
C SER A 435 15.18 -19.77 4.97
N LEU A 436 14.51 -18.82 5.62
CA LEU A 436 14.99 -18.13 6.81
C LEU A 436 13.91 -18.05 7.88
N ILE A 437 14.27 -18.48 9.08
CA ILE A 437 13.48 -18.31 10.30
C ILE A 437 14.16 -17.25 11.15
N LEU A 438 13.49 -16.13 11.42
CA LEU A 438 13.90 -15.23 12.49
C LEU A 438 13.09 -15.60 13.74
N THR A 439 13.78 -16.05 14.79
CA THR A 439 13.13 -16.42 16.07
C THR A 439 12.53 -15.19 16.75
N GLU A 440 11.74 -15.42 17.81
CA GLU A 440 11.19 -14.36 18.64
C GLU A 440 12.27 -13.48 19.26
N ALA A 441 11.88 -12.29 19.74
CA ALA A 441 12.84 -11.40 20.37
C ALA A 441 13.40 -12.08 21.62
N THR A 442 14.69 -12.38 21.55
CA THR A 442 15.40 -13.13 22.58
C THR A 442 16.14 -12.11 23.44
N ALA A 443 15.72 -12.00 24.69
CA ALA A 443 16.23 -10.99 25.60
C ALA A 443 17.71 -11.24 25.91
N ILE A 444 18.48 -10.16 25.92
CA ILE A 444 19.94 -10.17 26.19
C ILE A 444 20.29 -10.30 27.68
N SER A 445 19.30 -10.09 28.56
CA SER A 445 19.44 -10.14 30.02
C SER A 445 18.08 -10.39 30.68
N PRO A 446 18.04 -10.79 31.97
CA PRO A 446 16.79 -11.00 32.68
C PRO A 446 15.84 -9.78 32.69
N THR A 447 16.40 -8.57 32.72
CA THR A 447 15.65 -7.29 32.71
C THR A 447 15.27 -6.82 31.31
N GLY A 448 15.85 -7.43 30.27
CA GLY A 448 15.52 -7.15 28.87
C GLY A 448 14.24 -7.82 28.37
N ARG A 449 13.58 -8.64 29.19
CA ARG A 449 12.34 -9.35 28.81
C ARG A 449 11.13 -8.42 28.74
N ILE A 450 10.16 -8.76 27.89
CA ILE A 450 8.84 -8.11 27.90
C ILE A 450 7.98 -8.73 29.00
N THR A 451 7.84 -10.05 29.00
CA THR A 451 7.13 -10.84 30.02
C THR A 451 8.04 -11.93 30.58
N LEU A 452 7.61 -12.61 31.66
CA LEU A 452 8.35 -13.76 32.20
C LEU A 452 8.46 -14.94 31.22
N GLY A 453 7.59 -15.00 30.21
CA GLY A 453 7.61 -16.03 29.16
C GLY A 453 8.50 -15.72 27.96
N CYS A 454 9.18 -14.57 27.91
CA CYS A 454 10.09 -14.23 26.81
C CYS A 454 11.34 -15.12 26.84
N ALA A 455 11.78 -15.54 25.66
CA ALA A 455 13.03 -16.29 25.50
C ALA A 455 14.27 -15.43 25.84
N GLY A 456 15.36 -16.08 26.24
CA GLY A 456 16.60 -15.45 26.67
C GLY A 456 17.86 -16.08 26.08
N ILE A 457 18.97 -15.34 26.08
CA ILE A 457 20.29 -15.84 25.64
C ILE A 457 21.48 -15.22 26.41
N TRP A 458 21.32 -15.02 27.71
CA TRP A 458 22.37 -14.49 28.60
C TRP A 458 23.15 -15.58 29.34
N SER A 459 22.61 -16.81 29.44
CA SER A 459 23.23 -17.91 30.18
C SER A 459 23.67 -19.08 29.29
N LYS A 460 24.57 -19.92 29.83
CA LYS A 460 25.06 -21.12 29.14
C LYS A 460 23.97 -22.16 28.93
N GLU A 461 23.05 -22.31 29.89
CA GLU A 461 21.92 -23.23 29.81
C GLU A 461 20.99 -22.84 28.65
N GLN A 462 20.78 -21.53 28.45
CA GLN A 462 20.00 -21.00 27.33
C GLN A 462 20.70 -21.26 25.99
N VAL A 463 22.02 -21.11 25.90
CA VAL A 463 22.80 -21.47 24.71
C VAL A 463 22.60 -22.94 24.34
N ILE A 464 22.70 -23.85 25.32
CA ILE A 464 22.50 -25.29 25.11
C ILE A 464 21.07 -25.58 24.63
N ALA A 465 20.07 -24.94 25.23
CA ALA A 465 18.66 -25.12 24.87
C ALA A 465 18.36 -24.61 23.45
N TRP A 466 18.88 -23.44 23.08
CA TRP A 466 18.76 -22.91 21.71
C TRP A 466 19.49 -23.79 20.70
N LYS A 467 20.69 -24.26 21.02
CA LYS A 467 21.47 -25.14 20.17
C LYS A 467 20.70 -26.39 19.76
N ARG A 468 19.92 -26.99 20.66
CA ARG A 468 19.04 -28.13 20.32
C ARG A 468 18.04 -27.79 19.22
N THR A 469 17.47 -26.60 19.23
CA THR A 469 16.51 -26.13 18.21
C THR A 469 17.21 -25.82 16.90
N VAL A 470 18.34 -25.11 16.95
CA VAL A 470 19.16 -24.77 15.78
C VAL A 470 19.66 -26.04 15.08
N ASP A 471 20.23 -26.98 15.84
CA ASP A 471 20.72 -28.25 15.32
C ASP A 471 19.59 -29.06 14.67
N PHE A 472 18.37 -29.07 15.26
CA PHE A 472 17.22 -29.73 14.64
C PHE A 472 16.88 -29.12 13.27
N VAL A 473 16.86 -27.79 13.17
CA VAL A 473 16.56 -27.08 11.90
C VAL A 473 17.59 -27.43 10.83
N HIS A 474 18.88 -27.37 11.15
CA HIS A 474 19.97 -27.68 10.21
C HIS A 474 20.01 -29.16 9.81
N GLN A 475 19.66 -30.07 10.72
CA GLN A 475 19.66 -31.52 10.42
C GLN A 475 18.47 -31.97 9.57
N ASN A 476 17.33 -31.28 9.67
CA ASN A 476 16.06 -31.76 9.11
C ASN A 476 15.48 -30.88 8.00
N SER A 477 16.17 -29.81 7.61
CA SER A 477 15.74 -28.90 6.54
C SER A 477 16.93 -28.16 5.92
N THR A 478 16.69 -27.42 4.83
CA THR A 478 17.65 -26.48 4.27
C THR A 478 17.52 -25.07 4.84
N ALA A 479 16.57 -24.86 5.77
CA ALA A 479 16.31 -23.56 6.35
C ALA A 479 17.50 -23.05 7.15
N LYS A 480 17.73 -21.74 7.05
CA LYS A 480 18.58 -20.96 7.94
C LYS A 480 17.77 -20.45 9.12
N ILE A 481 18.41 -20.33 10.26
CA ILE A 481 17.79 -19.82 11.48
C ILE A 481 18.62 -18.69 12.05
N GLY A 482 17.99 -17.52 12.17
CA GLY A 482 18.54 -16.34 12.81
C GLY A 482 17.79 -16.02 14.10
N VAL A 483 18.44 -15.25 14.97
CA VAL A 483 17.87 -14.79 16.23
C VAL A 483 17.70 -13.29 16.23
N GLN A 484 16.51 -12.79 16.58
CA GLN A 484 16.36 -11.38 16.94
C GLN A 484 16.77 -11.20 18.39
N ILE A 485 17.81 -10.41 18.68
CA ILE A 485 18.20 -10.08 20.06
C ILE A 485 17.81 -8.65 20.42
N GLY A 486 17.34 -8.45 21.65
CA GLY A 486 16.77 -7.17 22.05
C GLY A 486 16.63 -6.97 23.55
N HIS A 487 16.15 -5.79 23.91
CA HIS A 487 15.86 -5.38 25.28
C HIS A 487 14.56 -4.57 25.29
N SER A 488 13.59 -4.98 26.09
CA SER A 488 12.24 -4.41 26.15
C SER A 488 12.19 -2.93 26.58
N GLY A 489 13.17 -2.51 27.39
CA GLY A 489 13.32 -1.12 27.84
C GLY A 489 12.07 -0.69 28.63
N ARG A 490 11.48 0.45 28.26
CA ARG A 490 10.26 0.98 28.89
C ARG A 490 9.00 0.13 28.73
N LYS A 491 9.06 -0.97 27.96
CA LYS A 491 7.95 -1.88 27.69
C LYS A 491 8.11 -3.24 28.38
N GLY A 492 9.09 -3.37 29.29
CA GLY A 492 9.39 -4.60 30.02
C GLY A 492 8.52 -4.85 31.24
N ALA A 493 8.78 -5.98 31.90
CA ALA A 493 8.16 -6.39 33.17
C ALA A 493 6.62 -6.49 33.15
N MET A 494 6.04 -6.92 32.03
CA MET A 494 4.60 -7.01 31.81
C MET A 494 4.05 -8.43 32.01
N GLN A 495 2.79 -8.52 32.43
CA GLN A 495 1.98 -9.73 32.43
C GLN A 495 1.74 -10.22 30.99
N PHE A 496 1.36 -11.49 30.84
CA PHE A 496 0.92 -12.01 29.55
C PHE A 496 -0.29 -11.23 29.04
N TYR A 497 -0.34 -10.98 27.73
CA TYR A 497 -1.39 -10.14 27.14
C TYR A 497 -2.79 -10.73 27.29
N TRP A 498 -2.91 -12.07 27.39
CA TRP A 498 -4.18 -12.76 27.59
C TRP A 498 -4.63 -12.81 29.06
N ASP A 499 -3.73 -12.59 30.02
CA ASP A 499 -4.06 -12.56 31.45
C ASP A 499 -4.45 -11.14 31.89
N ALA A 500 -3.61 -10.15 31.56
CA ALA A 500 -3.88 -8.75 31.88
C ALA A 500 -3.07 -7.82 30.97
N LYS A 501 -3.74 -7.23 29.97
CA LYS A 501 -3.11 -6.28 29.04
C LYS A 501 -2.54 -5.06 29.79
N ASN A 502 -1.30 -4.68 29.45
CA ASN A 502 -0.58 -3.51 29.97
C ASN A 502 -0.46 -3.46 31.51
N LYS A 503 -0.47 -4.62 32.17
CA LYS A 503 -0.28 -4.73 33.62
C LYS A 503 1.13 -5.23 33.92
N ALA A 504 1.79 -4.63 34.91
CA ALA A 504 3.10 -5.09 35.37
C ALA A 504 3.02 -6.43 36.13
N ILE A 505 4.12 -7.18 36.12
CA ILE A 505 4.31 -8.36 36.98
C ILE A 505 4.51 -7.96 38.45
N ASP A 506 4.28 -8.91 39.35
CA ASP A 506 4.68 -8.74 40.74
C ASP A 506 6.22 -8.71 40.83
N ASN A 507 6.77 -7.82 41.65
CA ASN A 507 8.22 -7.59 41.76
C ASN A 507 8.88 -7.21 40.42
N ALA A 508 8.22 -6.37 39.62
CA ALA A 508 8.77 -5.82 38.39
C ALA A 508 10.16 -5.20 38.62
N TRP A 509 11.10 -5.48 37.70
CA TRP A 509 12.42 -4.85 37.70
C TRP A 509 12.33 -3.39 37.26
N GLU A 510 13.38 -2.62 37.58
CA GLU A 510 13.50 -1.23 37.13
C GLU A 510 13.59 -1.17 35.59
N LEU A 511 12.72 -0.37 34.98
CA LEU A 511 12.71 -0.18 33.52
C LEU A 511 13.73 0.88 33.11
N LEU A 512 14.37 0.69 31.96
CA LEU A 512 15.35 1.61 31.37
C LEU A 512 14.88 2.15 30.03
N SER A 513 15.20 3.42 29.74
CA SER A 513 14.93 4.05 28.44
C SER A 513 15.81 5.28 28.19
N ALA A 514 15.70 5.86 27.00
CA ALA A 514 16.37 7.11 26.66
C ALA A 514 15.95 8.27 27.56
N SER A 515 14.67 8.32 27.96
CA SER A 515 14.07 9.36 28.81
C SER A 515 13.00 8.77 29.74
N PRO A 516 12.61 9.46 30.83
CA PRO A 516 11.64 8.97 31.80
C PRO A 516 10.19 9.13 31.31
N ILE A 517 9.88 8.55 30.16
CA ILE A 517 8.57 8.62 29.50
C ILE A 517 8.00 7.20 29.44
N PRO A 518 6.88 6.89 30.12
CA PRO A 518 6.26 5.57 30.04
C PRO A 518 5.63 5.32 28.66
N PHE A 519 5.36 4.05 28.34
CA PHE A 519 4.68 3.70 27.09
C PHE A 519 3.18 4.10 27.11
N SER A 520 2.54 3.94 28.27
CA SER A 520 1.15 4.35 28.55
C SER A 520 1.05 4.93 29.97
N ASP A 521 -0.04 5.65 30.24
CA ASP A 521 -0.32 6.25 31.56
C ASP A 521 -0.48 5.20 32.69
N THR A 522 -0.70 3.93 32.32
CA THR A 522 -0.85 2.81 33.27
C THR A 522 0.45 2.06 33.54
N MET A 523 1.53 2.37 32.81
CA MET A 523 2.82 1.68 32.94
C MET A 523 3.78 2.47 33.83
N ALA A 524 4.74 1.75 34.41
CA ALA A 524 5.78 2.37 35.24
C ALA A 524 6.65 3.32 34.40
N ILE A 525 7.06 4.43 35.02
CA ILE A 525 8.00 5.37 34.42
C ILE A 525 9.39 4.73 34.40
N PRO A 526 10.05 4.60 33.23
CA PRO A 526 11.41 4.10 33.17
C PRO A 526 12.40 5.10 33.77
N ARG A 527 13.51 4.60 34.30
CA ARG A 527 14.65 5.43 34.64
C ARG A 527 15.40 5.82 33.36
N GLU A 528 15.79 7.08 33.30
CA GLU A 528 16.69 7.57 32.25
C GLU A 528 18.06 6.90 32.36
N MET A 529 18.56 6.33 31.26
CA MET A 529 19.86 5.67 31.24
C MET A 529 21.03 6.65 31.42
N THR A 530 21.99 6.24 32.23
CA THR A 530 23.33 6.84 32.34
C THR A 530 24.30 6.20 31.34
N ILE A 531 25.49 6.77 31.18
CA ILE A 531 26.56 6.16 30.38
C ILE A 531 26.94 4.77 30.92
N ALA A 532 26.96 4.59 32.25
CA ALA A 532 27.26 3.29 32.85
C ALA A 532 26.18 2.23 32.49
N ASP A 533 24.90 2.63 32.46
CA ASP A 533 23.83 1.73 32.00
C ASP A 533 24.03 1.37 30.52
N MET A 534 24.41 2.34 29.68
CA MET A 534 24.72 2.09 28.27
C MET A 534 25.91 1.15 28.09
N ASP A 535 26.93 1.26 28.94
CA ASP A 535 28.10 0.35 28.95
C ASP A 535 27.67 -1.08 29.30
N THR A 536 26.84 -1.24 30.34
CA THR A 536 26.29 -2.54 30.74
C THR A 536 25.45 -3.16 29.63
N ILE A 537 24.47 -2.42 29.09
CA ILE A 537 23.61 -2.92 28.01
C ILE A 537 24.43 -3.29 26.77
N THR A 538 25.44 -2.49 26.41
CA THR A 538 26.34 -2.82 25.29
C THR A 538 27.07 -4.14 25.53
N ALA A 539 27.57 -4.36 26.75
CA ALA A 539 28.23 -5.62 27.12
C ALA A 539 27.26 -6.82 27.10
N GLU A 540 26.01 -6.64 27.51
CA GLU A 540 24.96 -7.66 27.43
C GLU A 540 24.64 -8.05 25.98
N PHE A 541 24.51 -7.07 25.08
CA PHE A 541 24.34 -7.34 23.64
C PHE A 541 25.54 -8.09 23.05
N VAL A 542 26.77 -7.71 23.42
CA VAL A 542 28.00 -8.41 23.00
C VAL A 542 27.99 -9.86 23.49
N ASN A 543 27.60 -10.10 24.74
CA ASN A 543 27.50 -11.45 25.31
C ASN A 543 26.43 -12.28 24.59
N ALA A 544 25.25 -11.70 24.37
CA ALA A 544 24.16 -12.34 23.65
C ALA A 544 24.56 -12.70 22.20
N ALA A 545 25.32 -11.85 21.52
CA ALA A 545 25.80 -12.13 20.16
C ALA A 545 26.86 -13.25 20.13
N LYS A 546 27.75 -13.35 21.14
CA LYS A 546 28.66 -14.50 21.30
C LYS A 546 27.89 -15.79 21.55
N ASN A 547 26.92 -15.74 22.44
CA ASN A 547 26.07 -16.86 22.79
C ASN A 547 25.21 -17.33 21.60
N ALA A 548 24.73 -16.41 20.77
CA ALA A 548 24.02 -16.72 19.54
C ALA A 548 24.91 -17.46 18.53
N ASP A 549 26.18 -17.04 18.39
CA ASP A 549 27.13 -17.76 17.54
C ASP A 549 27.44 -19.17 18.08
N GLU A 550 27.65 -19.30 19.40
CA GLU A 550 27.88 -20.60 20.06
C GLU A 550 26.67 -21.54 19.94
N ALA A 551 25.45 -21.00 20.00
CA ALA A 551 24.21 -21.74 19.76
C ALA A 551 24.05 -22.19 18.30
N GLY A 552 24.86 -21.63 17.38
CA GLY A 552 24.91 -22.02 15.97
C GLY A 552 24.01 -21.21 15.04
N PHE A 553 23.42 -20.10 15.48
CA PHE A 553 22.57 -19.27 14.61
C PHE A 553 23.33 -18.79 13.35
N ASP A 554 22.64 -18.78 12.22
CA ASP A 554 23.20 -18.37 10.92
C ASP A 554 23.28 -16.84 10.78
N MET A 555 22.43 -16.12 11.52
CA MET A 555 22.22 -14.68 11.41
C MET A 555 21.75 -14.08 12.74
N ILE A 556 22.10 -12.81 13.00
CA ILE A 556 21.54 -12.02 14.11
C ILE A 556 20.73 -10.84 13.54
N GLU A 557 19.56 -10.58 14.11
CA GLU A 557 18.81 -9.35 13.91
C GLU A 557 18.85 -8.48 15.18
N LEU A 558 19.34 -7.25 15.07
CA LEU A 558 19.27 -6.27 16.16
C LEU A 558 17.86 -5.67 16.26
N GLN A 559 17.26 -5.73 17.45
CA GLN A 559 15.97 -5.10 17.71
C GLN A 559 16.11 -3.58 17.97
N ALA A 560 15.80 -2.77 16.96
CA ALA A 560 15.75 -1.30 17.04
C ALA A 560 14.40 -0.73 16.56
N HIS A 561 13.31 -1.46 16.81
CA HIS A 561 11.94 -1.11 16.39
C HIS A 561 10.94 -1.24 17.55
N HIS A 562 9.67 -0.94 17.28
CA HIS A 562 8.51 -1.18 18.17
C HIS A 562 8.59 -0.53 19.55
N GLY A 563 9.30 0.60 19.67
CA GLY A 563 9.41 1.36 20.91
C GLY A 563 10.16 0.67 22.04
N PHE A 564 10.87 -0.43 21.76
CA PHE A 564 11.78 -1.10 22.70
C PHE A 564 13.01 -0.24 22.99
N LEU A 565 14.00 -0.77 23.74
CA LEU A 565 15.08 0.05 24.28
C LEU A 565 15.80 0.90 23.23
N LEU A 566 16.35 0.29 22.17
CA LEU A 566 17.09 1.03 21.14
C LEU A 566 16.18 1.92 20.30
N ALA A 567 14.96 1.45 19.99
CA ALA A 567 13.96 2.28 19.31
C ALA A 567 13.58 3.52 20.13
N SER A 568 13.62 3.42 21.46
CA SER A 568 13.31 4.56 22.35
C SER A 568 14.37 5.66 22.27
N PHE A 569 15.60 5.35 21.85
CA PHE A 569 16.60 6.36 21.51
C PHE A 569 16.37 6.98 20.13
N LEU A 570 15.88 6.18 19.18
CA LEU A 570 15.68 6.60 17.80
C LEU A 570 14.47 7.54 17.62
N SER A 571 13.38 7.40 18.39
CA SER A 571 12.21 8.27 18.20
C SER A 571 12.30 9.57 19.01
N PRO A 572 11.98 10.73 18.41
CA PRO A 572 11.89 11.99 19.14
C PRO A 572 10.74 12.01 20.17
N LEU A 573 9.75 11.13 20.05
CA LEU A 573 8.65 11.01 21.01
C LEU A 573 9.07 10.37 22.33
N THR A 574 10.22 9.71 22.34
CA THR A 574 10.69 8.90 23.48
C THR A 574 12.07 9.30 23.96
N ASN A 575 12.79 10.13 23.19
CA ASN A 575 14.11 10.63 23.51
C ASN A 575 14.11 12.17 23.54
N ILE A 576 13.95 12.71 24.75
CA ILE A 576 14.02 14.14 25.03
C ILE A 576 15.33 14.54 25.71
N ARG A 577 16.36 13.70 25.63
CA ARG A 577 17.66 13.97 26.26
C ARG A 577 18.27 15.24 25.69
N ALA A 578 18.92 16.01 26.57
CA ALA A 578 19.65 17.22 26.21
C ALA A 578 21.17 16.99 26.09
N ASP A 579 21.62 15.75 26.32
CA ASP A 579 23.02 15.37 26.16
C ASP A 579 23.30 14.89 24.73
N GLU A 580 24.46 14.28 24.53
CA GLU A 580 24.92 13.88 23.22
C GLU A 580 24.17 12.68 22.61
N PHE A 581 23.19 12.11 23.31
CA PHE A 581 22.37 10.97 22.89
C PHE A 581 20.93 11.34 22.53
N GLY A 582 20.55 12.62 22.56
CA GLY A 582 19.21 13.10 22.17
C GLY A 582 19.21 14.37 21.32
N GLY A 583 18.01 14.81 20.93
CA GLY A 583 17.81 15.92 20.01
C GLY A 583 17.98 15.50 18.55
N SER A 584 19.10 15.89 17.93
CA SER A 584 19.34 15.65 16.50
C SER A 584 19.38 14.16 16.16
N ILE A 585 19.16 13.83 14.89
CA ILE A 585 19.18 12.44 14.43
C ILE A 585 20.54 11.78 14.66
N GLU A 586 21.63 12.53 14.48
CA GLU A 586 23.00 12.07 14.70
C GLU A 586 23.23 11.66 16.16
N ASN A 587 22.70 12.43 17.11
CA ASN A 587 22.80 12.13 18.54
C ASN A 587 21.93 10.93 18.91
N ARG A 588 20.67 10.89 18.44
CA ARG A 588 19.74 9.77 18.66
C ARG A 588 20.30 8.43 18.17
N LEU A 589 21.10 8.45 17.12
CA LEU A 589 21.75 7.27 16.54
C LEU A 589 22.95 6.74 17.34
N LYS A 590 23.62 7.55 18.17
CA LYS A 590 24.91 7.18 18.78
C LYS A 590 24.84 5.89 19.58
N PHE A 591 23.86 5.74 20.46
CA PHE A 591 23.76 4.55 21.32
C PHE A 591 23.36 3.28 20.52
N PRO A 592 22.32 3.30 19.66
CA PRO A 592 22.03 2.18 18.77
C PRO A 592 23.22 1.75 17.89
N LEU A 593 23.96 2.70 17.30
CA LEU A 593 25.13 2.39 16.48
C LEU A 593 26.31 1.86 17.31
N ARG A 594 26.50 2.37 18.54
CA ARG A 594 27.50 1.84 19.48
C ARG A 594 27.25 0.34 19.74
N VAL A 595 26.00 -0.03 20.02
CA VAL A 595 25.61 -1.42 20.26
C VAL A 595 25.84 -2.28 19.02
N PHE A 596 25.38 -1.82 17.84
CA PHE A 596 25.54 -2.57 16.59
C PHE A 596 27.02 -2.81 16.24
N ASN A 597 27.86 -1.77 16.35
CA ASN A 597 29.30 -1.89 16.11
C ASN A 597 29.95 -2.92 17.03
N ALA A 598 29.67 -2.87 18.33
CA ALA A 598 30.22 -3.80 19.31
C ALA A 598 29.81 -5.26 19.02
N MET A 599 28.56 -5.49 18.59
CA MET A 599 28.11 -6.81 18.13
C MET A 599 28.80 -7.23 16.83
N ARG A 600 28.95 -6.31 15.87
CA ARG A 600 29.53 -6.60 14.55
C ARG A 600 31.03 -6.90 14.62
N GLU A 601 31.73 -6.38 15.63
CA GLU A 601 33.14 -6.69 15.93
C GLU A 601 33.35 -8.15 16.35
N ILE A 602 32.43 -8.71 17.16
CA ILE A 602 32.57 -10.05 17.72
C ILE A 602 31.91 -11.15 16.86
N PHE A 603 30.82 -10.83 16.15
CA PHE A 603 30.07 -11.83 15.38
C PHE A 603 30.81 -12.17 14.07
N PRO A 604 30.86 -13.44 13.62
CA PRO A 604 31.65 -13.83 12.45
C PRO A 604 31.33 -13.02 11.19
N LYS A 605 32.37 -12.55 10.48
CA LYS A 605 32.22 -11.66 9.31
C LYS A 605 31.51 -12.30 8.12
N GLY A 606 31.56 -13.63 8.01
CA GLY A 606 30.83 -14.40 6.99
C GLY A 606 29.34 -14.57 7.29
N LYS A 607 28.90 -14.30 8.53
CA LYS A 607 27.49 -14.41 8.95
C LYS A 607 26.79 -13.04 8.88
N PRO A 608 25.59 -12.96 8.30
CA PRO A 608 24.84 -11.71 8.21
C PRO A 608 24.40 -11.14 9.56
N MET A 609 24.31 -9.82 9.63
CA MET A 609 23.59 -9.10 10.66
C MET A 609 22.55 -8.17 10.04
N SER A 610 21.30 -8.26 10.50
CA SER A 610 20.27 -7.27 10.20
C SER A 610 20.02 -6.34 11.38
N VAL A 611 19.32 -5.26 11.09
CA VAL A 611 18.64 -4.45 12.10
C VAL A 611 17.17 -4.32 11.70
N ARG A 612 16.28 -4.42 12.68
CA ARG A 612 14.86 -4.11 12.49
C ARG A 612 14.56 -2.73 13.02
N ILE A 613 13.97 -1.87 12.18
CA ILE A 613 13.65 -0.46 12.50
C ILE A 613 12.15 -0.18 12.37
N SER A 614 11.67 0.88 13.04
CA SER A 614 10.34 1.45 12.81
C SER A 614 10.45 2.64 11.84
N ALA A 615 9.82 2.53 10.68
CA ALA A 615 9.81 3.57 9.64
C ALA A 615 8.71 4.63 9.83
N SER A 616 7.90 4.51 10.87
CA SER A 616 6.92 5.52 11.28
C SER A 616 6.51 5.23 12.72
N ASP A 617 6.28 6.27 13.50
CA ASP A 617 5.66 6.15 14.83
C ASP A 617 4.13 6.24 14.78
N TRP A 618 3.54 6.54 13.61
CA TRP A 618 2.10 6.76 13.43
C TRP A 618 1.48 7.77 14.41
N ALA A 619 2.29 8.73 14.85
CA ALA A 619 1.92 9.79 15.76
C ALA A 619 2.57 11.11 15.30
N GLU A 620 1.91 12.22 15.62
CA GLU A 620 2.41 13.56 15.32
C GLU A 620 3.75 13.81 16.01
N ASN A 621 4.67 14.49 15.33
CA ASN A 621 6.04 14.75 15.81
C ASN A 621 6.89 13.48 16.04
N GLY A 622 6.49 12.34 15.45
CA GLY A 622 7.27 11.11 15.41
C GLY A 622 8.46 11.17 14.44
N ILE A 623 9.09 10.02 14.25
CA ILE A 623 10.12 9.81 13.22
C ILE A 623 9.59 10.25 11.84
N THR A 624 10.38 11.06 11.14
CA THR A 624 10.12 11.53 9.77
C THR A 624 10.72 10.60 8.71
N GLU A 625 10.34 10.76 7.44
CA GLU A 625 10.96 10.01 6.32
C GLU A 625 12.48 10.22 6.26
N ASP A 626 12.95 11.46 6.38
CA ASP A 626 14.38 11.81 6.41
C ASP A 626 15.11 11.11 7.58
N ASP A 627 14.49 11.05 8.76
CA ASP A 627 15.05 10.31 9.89
C ASP A 627 15.22 8.83 9.55
N VAL A 628 14.22 8.18 8.92
CA VAL A 628 14.29 6.75 8.56
C VAL A 628 15.42 6.50 7.57
N LEU A 629 15.55 7.35 6.56
CA LEU A 629 16.62 7.26 5.56
C LEU A 629 17.99 7.41 6.22
N ALA A 630 18.16 8.41 7.11
CA ALA A 630 19.39 8.60 7.88
C ALA A 630 19.70 7.41 8.80
N ILE A 631 18.69 6.82 9.46
CA ILE A 631 18.85 5.64 10.31
C ILE A 631 19.31 4.45 9.49
N ALA A 632 18.62 4.15 8.38
CA ALA A 632 18.93 3.01 7.54
C ALA A 632 20.33 3.14 6.89
N GLU A 633 20.69 4.33 6.39
CA GLU A 633 22.02 4.59 5.83
C GLU A 633 23.11 4.45 6.90
N ALA A 634 22.90 4.98 8.11
CA ALA A 634 23.87 4.85 9.19
C ALA A 634 24.09 3.37 9.58
N PHE A 635 23.03 2.57 9.69
CA PHE A 635 23.17 1.13 9.96
C PHE A 635 23.85 0.37 8.82
N LYS A 636 23.53 0.68 7.57
CA LYS A 636 24.21 0.14 6.39
C LYS A 636 25.72 0.42 6.45
N GLN A 637 26.11 1.66 6.74
CA GLN A 637 27.52 2.08 6.82
C GLN A 637 28.31 1.32 7.88
N VAL A 638 27.71 1.01 9.03
CA VAL A 638 28.36 0.24 10.11
C VAL A 638 28.29 -1.28 9.92
N GLY A 639 27.70 -1.74 8.81
CA GLY A 639 27.75 -3.14 8.38
C GLY A 639 26.49 -3.95 8.64
N ALA A 640 25.31 -3.31 8.71
CA ALA A 640 24.04 -4.02 8.54
C ALA A 640 23.92 -4.51 7.10
N ASP A 641 23.69 -5.81 6.94
CA ASP A 641 23.65 -6.48 5.65
C ASP A 641 22.26 -6.38 5.00
N ILE A 642 21.23 -6.24 5.82
CA ILE A 642 19.83 -6.14 5.39
C ILE A 642 19.03 -5.39 6.46
N ILE A 643 18.08 -4.53 6.04
CA ILE A 643 17.21 -3.78 6.95
C ILE A 643 15.82 -4.42 6.99
N ASN A 644 15.36 -4.81 8.17
CA ASN A 644 13.99 -5.28 8.36
C ASN A 644 13.09 -4.09 8.70
N VAL A 645 12.22 -3.72 7.76
CA VAL A 645 11.44 -2.48 7.85
C VAL A 645 10.08 -2.78 8.46
N SER A 646 9.84 -2.23 9.66
CA SER A 646 8.53 -2.28 10.31
C SER A 646 8.02 -0.88 10.65
N THR A 647 6.94 -0.77 11.44
CA THR A 647 6.39 0.52 11.87
C THR A 647 5.75 0.41 13.25
N GLY A 648 5.56 1.56 13.89
CA GLY A 648 4.70 1.74 15.05
C GLY A 648 5.19 1.10 16.34
N LEU A 649 4.24 0.92 17.26
CA LEU A 649 4.37 0.46 18.63
C LEU A 649 5.31 1.31 19.50
N THR A 650 5.62 2.54 19.05
CA THR A 650 6.46 3.49 19.77
C THR A 650 5.69 4.13 20.91
N VAL A 651 4.47 4.61 20.65
CA VAL A 651 3.56 5.25 21.62
C VAL A 651 2.19 4.60 21.59
N GLU A 652 1.41 4.68 22.69
CA GLU A 652 0.09 4.04 22.78
C GLU A 652 -0.98 4.73 21.90
N ASN A 653 -0.90 6.04 21.70
CA ASN A 653 -1.87 6.84 20.95
C ASN A 653 -1.64 6.85 19.42
N GLU A 654 -0.83 5.91 18.92
CA GLU A 654 -0.55 5.79 17.49
C GLU A 654 -1.80 5.45 16.66
N LYS A 655 -1.83 5.90 15.39
CA LYS A 655 -2.97 5.70 14.47
C LYS A 655 -2.50 5.08 13.16
N PRO A 656 -2.17 3.78 13.12
CA PRO A 656 -1.63 3.14 11.93
C PRO A 656 -2.67 2.99 10.81
N ALA A 657 -2.28 3.33 9.58
CA ALA A 657 -3.09 3.09 8.39
C ALA A 657 -2.94 1.64 7.91
N ILE A 658 -3.60 0.71 8.62
CA ILE A 658 -3.49 -0.72 8.37
C ILE A 658 -4.33 -1.14 7.15
N GLY A 659 -3.74 -1.98 6.29
CA GLY A 659 -4.39 -2.51 5.10
C GLY A 659 -3.60 -3.67 4.48
N ARG A 660 -3.94 -4.05 3.25
CA ARG A 660 -3.20 -5.08 2.51
C ARG A 660 -1.80 -4.60 2.16
N MET A 661 -0.77 -5.40 2.47
CA MET A 661 0.65 -5.08 2.17
C MET A 661 1.05 -3.68 2.67
N TRP A 662 0.57 -3.29 3.85
CA TRP A 662 0.57 -1.88 4.27
C TRP A 662 1.95 -1.33 4.62
N GLN A 663 2.91 -2.17 5.02
CA GLN A 663 4.28 -1.72 5.32
C GLN A 663 5.21 -1.71 4.08
N THR A 664 4.75 -2.22 2.94
CA THR A 664 5.57 -2.29 1.72
C THR A 664 6.08 -0.94 1.20
N PRO A 665 5.35 0.19 1.30
CA PRO A 665 5.89 1.50 0.86
C PRO A 665 7.11 1.95 1.68
N PHE A 666 7.17 1.63 2.98
CA PHE A 666 8.33 1.97 3.80
C PHE A 666 9.56 1.13 3.43
N SER A 667 9.35 -0.14 3.11
CA SER A 667 10.44 -1.00 2.61
C SER A 667 10.94 -0.54 1.25
N ASP A 668 10.02 -0.13 0.37
CA ASP A 668 10.30 0.43 -0.95
C ASP A 668 11.21 1.66 -0.85
N MET A 669 10.83 2.61 0.02
CA MET A 669 11.60 3.81 0.35
C MET A 669 13.02 3.48 0.80
N VAL A 670 13.16 2.69 1.87
CA VAL A 670 14.49 2.33 2.41
C VAL A 670 15.31 1.60 1.35
N ARG A 671 14.73 0.61 0.66
CA ARG A 671 15.46 -0.21 -0.31
C ARG A 671 16.02 0.62 -1.45
N ASN A 672 15.20 1.48 -2.03
CA ASN A 672 15.49 2.14 -3.29
C ASN A 672 16.17 3.50 -3.13
N GLU A 673 16.10 4.13 -1.96
CA GLU A 673 16.85 5.37 -1.69
C GLU A 673 18.18 5.12 -0.98
N VAL A 674 18.19 4.22 0.01
CA VAL A 674 19.41 3.85 0.74
C VAL A 674 20.22 2.80 -0.01
N ASN A 675 19.64 2.10 -1.00
CA ASN A 675 20.30 1.05 -1.76
C ASN A 675 20.88 -0.04 -0.86
N VAL A 676 20.02 -0.59 0.00
CA VAL A 676 20.31 -1.68 0.93
C VAL A 676 19.23 -2.76 0.79
N PRO A 677 19.57 -4.06 0.88
CA PRO A 677 18.55 -5.09 0.89
C PRO A 677 17.54 -4.87 2.02
N THR A 678 16.28 -5.25 1.79
CA THR A 678 15.22 -5.11 2.81
C THR A 678 14.39 -6.37 3.02
N ILE A 679 13.93 -6.53 4.26
CA ILE A 679 12.85 -7.46 4.64
C ILE A 679 11.60 -6.61 4.91
N THR A 680 10.45 -7.02 4.34
CA THR A 680 9.16 -6.37 4.62
C THR A 680 8.11 -7.35 5.14
N ALA A 681 7.11 -6.84 5.85
CA ALA A 681 5.97 -7.60 6.34
C ALA A 681 4.66 -6.78 6.18
N GLY A 682 3.59 -7.20 6.85
CA GLY A 682 2.35 -6.40 6.96
C GLY A 682 1.20 -6.92 6.11
N TYR A 683 0.44 -7.84 6.68
CA TYR A 683 -0.77 -8.44 6.09
C TYR A 683 -0.53 -9.00 4.68
N ILE A 684 0.54 -9.78 4.56
CA ILE A 684 0.88 -10.57 3.39
C ILE A 684 0.35 -11.99 3.62
N GLN A 685 -0.50 -12.47 2.72
CA GLN A 685 -1.33 -13.66 2.95
C GLN A 685 -1.25 -14.73 1.86
N ASP A 686 -0.73 -14.39 0.67
CA ASP A 686 -0.68 -15.30 -0.47
C ASP A 686 0.62 -15.15 -1.26
N ILE A 687 0.89 -16.13 -2.13
CA ILE A 687 2.13 -16.21 -2.93
C ILE A 687 2.20 -15.16 -4.03
N ASP A 688 1.06 -14.75 -4.57
CA ASP A 688 0.96 -13.71 -5.60
C ASP A 688 1.39 -12.34 -5.06
N GLN A 689 1.01 -12.01 -3.81
CA GLN A 689 1.50 -10.83 -3.10
C GLN A 689 3.02 -10.86 -2.94
N ILE A 690 3.60 -12.00 -2.53
CA ILE A 690 5.05 -12.16 -2.37
C ILE A 690 5.75 -11.94 -3.72
N ASN A 691 5.30 -12.62 -4.78
CA ASN A 691 5.87 -12.46 -6.12
C ASN A 691 5.75 -11.01 -6.61
N THR A 692 4.61 -10.36 -6.38
CA THR A 692 4.38 -8.96 -6.77
C THR A 692 5.36 -8.02 -6.08
N ILE A 693 5.56 -8.16 -4.76
CA ILE A 693 6.47 -7.33 -3.95
C ILE A 693 7.93 -7.46 -4.41
N LEU A 694 8.35 -8.67 -4.77
CA LEU A 694 9.72 -8.93 -5.21
C LEU A 694 9.95 -8.38 -6.63
N LEU A 695 9.02 -8.65 -7.55
CA LEU A 695 9.13 -8.24 -8.95
C LEU A 695 9.05 -6.73 -9.15
N ASN A 696 8.26 -6.03 -8.32
CA ASN A 696 8.20 -4.56 -8.37
C ASN A 696 9.31 -3.87 -7.56
N GLY A 697 10.23 -4.63 -6.95
CA GLY A 697 11.42 -4.09 -6.29
C GLY A 697 11.16 -3.40 -4.94
N ARG A 698 10.09 -3.79 -4.22
CA ARG A 698 9.76 -3.22 -2.90
C ARG A 698 10.48 -3.88 -1.72
N ALA A 699 10.96 -5.11 -1.90
CA ALA A 699 11.76 -5.83 -0.92
C ALA A 699 12.60 -6.91 -1.58
N ASP A 700 13.60 -7.41 -0.87
CA ASP A 700 14.44 -8.54 -1.30
C ASP A 700 14.01 -9.85 -0.64
N LEU A 701 13.43 -9.74 0.57
CA LEU A 701 12.84 -10.83 1.33
C LEU A 701 11.46 -10.42 1.88
N VAL A 702 10.53 -11.37 1.92
CA VAL A 702 9.16 -11.13 2.41
C VAL A 702 8.89 -11.97 3.65
N ALA A 703 8.68 -11.28 4.78
CA ALA A 703 8.40 -11.90 6.05
C ALA A 703 6.90 -12.12 6.28
N LEU A 704 6.57 -13.34 6.70
CA LEU A 704 5.23 -13.73 7.11
C LEU A 704 5.17 -13.87 8.64
N GLY A 705 4.12 -13.33 9.24
CA GLY A 705 3.84 -13.44 10.67
C GLY A 705 2.68 -14.41 10.93
N LYS A 706 1.50 -13.86 11.24
CA LYS A 706 0.27 -14.60 11.60
C LYS A 706 -0.08 -15.75 10.64
N THR A 707 0.19 -15.60 9.34
CA THR A 707 -0.01 -16.65 8.34
C THR A 707 0.70 -17.96 8.73
N LEU A 708 1.95 -17.87 9.21
CA LEU A 708 2.75 -19.04 9.62
C LEU A 708 2.41 -19.57 11.02
N LEU A 709 1.71 -18.80 11.84
CA LEU A 709 1.16 -19.31 13.11
C LEU A 709 0.05 -20.33 12.82
N LEU A 710 -0.79 -20.04 11.82
CA LEU A 710 -1.95 -20.87 11.44
C LEU A 710 -1.61 -21.94 10.40
N ASP A 711 -0.66 -21.69 9.50
CA ASP A 711 -0.21 -22.64 8.49
C ASP A 711 1.33 -22.75 8.46
N PRO A 712 1.93 -23.67 9.23
CA PRO A 712 3.38 -23.88 9.21
C PRO A 712 3.91 -24.43 7.88
N TYR A 713 3.05 -24.92 6.98
CA TYR A 713 3.42 -25.51 5.70
C TYR A 713 3.04 -24.62 4.50
N PHE A 714 2.75 -23.33 4.74
CA PHE A 714 2.45 -22.35 3.70
C PHE A 714 3.41 -22.42 2.51
N VAL A 715 4.72 -22.53 2.77
CA VAL A 715 5.73 -22.55 1.71
C VAL A 715 5.64 -23.82 0.85
N ARG A 716 5.36 -25.00 1.44
CA ARG A 716 5.10 -26.22 0.64
C ARG A 716 3.86 -26.08 -0.24
N ASN A 717 2.79 -25.49 0.31
CA ASN A 717 1.58 -25.21 -0.45
C ASN A 717 1.86 -24.22 -1.59
N ALA A 718 2.66 -23.18 -1.35
CA ALA A 718 3.08 -22.22 -2.37
C ALA A 718 3.99 -22.84 -3.44
N GLN A 719 4.93 -23.72 -3.07
CA GLN A 719 5.76 -24.47 -4.03
C GLN A 719 4.88 -25.32 -4.96
N ALA A 720 3.88 -25.99 -4.40
CA ALA A 720 2.88 -26.73 -5.17
C ALA A 720 2.02 -25.78 -6.03
N TYR A 721 1.60 -24.63 -5.51
CA TYR A 721 0.83 -23.65 -6.27
C TYR A 721 1.56 -23.15 -7.52
N GLU A 722 2.85 -22.83 -7.38
CA GLU A 722 3.71 -22.35 -8.47
C GLU A 722 4.32 -23.47 -9.31
N GLN A 723 4.02 -24.73 -9.00
CA GLN A 723 4.62 -25.91 -9.64
C GLN A 723 6.17 -25.89 -9.59
N HIS A 724 6.74 -25.23 -8.57
CA HIS A 724 8.17 -25.06 -8.44
C HIS A 724 8.85 -26.42 -8.21
N LYS A 725 9.77 -26.78 -9.12
CA LYS A 725 10.49 -28.06 -9.21
C LYS A 725 9.62 -29.31 -8.97
N ALA A 726 8.39 -29.32 -9.49
CA ALA A 726 7.46 -30.45 -9.32
C ALA A 726 8.00 -31.84 -9.74
N LYS A 727 9.03 -31.87 -10.61
CA LYS A 727 9.68 -33.09 -11.11
C LYS A 727 10.98 -33.46 -10.38
N ASN A 728 11.49 -32.61 -9.49
CA ASN A 728 12.72 -32.84 -8.74
C ASN A 728 12.57 -32.36 -7.29
N LEU A 729 11.86 -33.16 -6.50
CA LEU A 729 11.46 -32.81 -5.13
C LEU A 729 12.62 -32.85 -4.13
N GLU A 730 13.68 -33.60 -4.42
CA GLU A 730 14.89 -33.65 -3.58
C GLU A 730 15.58 -32.28 -3.53
N GLU A 731 15.61 -31.57 -4.65
CA GLU A 731 16.16 -30.21 -4.73
C GLU A 731 15.33 -29.14 -3.99
N LEU A 732 14.13 -29.47 -3.49
CA LEU A 732 13.30 -28.56 -2.69
C LEU A 732 13.56 -28.67 -1.19
N GLY A 733 14.50 -29.52 -0.79
CA GLY A 733 14.77 -29.77 0.63
C GLY A 733 13.54 -30.30 1.37
N ILE A 734 12.65 -31.03 0.68
CA ILE A 734 11.52 -31.69 1.33
C ILE A 734 12.08 -32.81 2.23
N PRO A 735 11.69 -32.89 3.51
CA PRO A 735 12.14 -33.97 4.37
C PRO A 735 11.81 -35.34 3.75
N LYS A 736 12.76 -36.27 3.76
CA LYS A 736 12.58 -37.62 3.19
C LYS A 736 11.27 -38.30 3.65
N PRO A 737 10.85 -38.20 4.93
CA PRO A 737 9.57 -38.77 5.37
C PRO A 737 8.32 -38.16 4.71
N TYR A 738 8.40 -36.95 4.17
CA TYR A 738 7.27 -36.24 3.55
C TYR A 738 7.19 -36.43 2.03
N MET A 739 8.22 -37.04 1.42
CA MET A 739 8.29 -37.23 -0.03
C MET A 739 7.09 -37.97 -0.59
N SER A 740 6.56 -38.96 0.12
CA SER A 740 5.39 -39.75 -0.31
C SER A 740 4.09 -38.95 -0.41
N ALA A 741 3.95 -37.83 0.31
CA ALA A 741 2.77 -36.96 0.25
C ALA A 741 2.80 -35.99 -0.95
N THR A 742 3.98 -35.68 -1.45
CA THR A 742 4.18 -34.62 -2.45
C THR A 742 3.53 -34.92 -3.82
N PRO A 743 3.56 -36.17 -4.34
CA PRO A 743 2.83 -36.54 -5.56
C PRO A 743 1.32 -36.33 -5.49
N HIS A 744 0.72 -36.27 -4.29
CA HIS A 744 -0.69 -35.91 -4.12
C HIS A 744 -0.89 -34.38 -4.05
N LEU A 745 -0.03 -33.68 -3.31
CA LEU A 745 -0.14 -32.24 -3.08
C LEU A 745 -0.10 -31.42 -4.38
N TYR A 746 0.90 -31.66 -5.23
CA TYR A 746 1.13 -30.84 -6.43
C TYR A 746 -0.04 -30.87 -7.43
N PRO A 747 -0.56 -32.06 -7.84
CA PRO A 747 -1.71 -32.12 -8.73
C PRO A 747 -2.98 -31.54 -8.11
N TYR A 748 -3.19 -31.73 -6.80
CA TYR A 748 -4.34 -31.21 -6.07
C TYR A 748 -4.36 -29.68 -6.08
N ILE A 749 -3.26 -29.04 -5.67
CA ILE A 749 -3.13 -27.58 -5.65
C ILE A 749 -3.16 -27.02 -7.08
N ALA A 750 -2.54 -27.68 -8.06
CA ALA A 750 -2.65 -27.29 -9.47
C ALA A 750 -4.10 -27.27 -9.96
N GLY A 751 -4.92 -28.26 -9.53
CA GLY A 751 -6.34 -28.32 -9.83
C GLY A 751 -7.11 -27.14 -9.23
N GLN A 752 -6.85 -26.81 -7.96
CA GLN A 752 -7.44 -25.65 -7.31
C GLN A 752 -7.08 -24.33 -8.02
N ARG A 753 -5.80 -24.15 -8.37
CA ARG A 753 -5.33 -22.99 -9.13
C ARG A 753 -6.05 -22.87 -10.48
N ARG A 754 -6.10 -23.95 -11.26
CA ARG A 754 -6.81 -23.97 -12.56
C ARG A 754 -8.29 -23.58 -12.41
N ASN A 755 -8.96 -24.08 -11.38
CA ASN A 755 -10.36 -23.73 -11.13
C ASN A 755 -10.52 -22.24 -10.81
N ALA A 756 -9.67 -21.69 -9.94
CA ALA A 756 -9.68 -20.27 -9.61
C ALA A 756 -9.37 -19.39 -10.84
N GLU A 757 -8.38 -19.76 -11.65
CA GLU A 757 -8.03 -19.06 -12.89
C GLU A 757 -9.16 -19.13 -13.91
N ASN A 758 -9.81 -20.28 -14.08
CA ASN A 758 -10.95 -20.44 -14.97
C ASN A 758 -12.13 -19.56 -14.55
N MET A 759 -12.40 -19.45 -13.24
CA MET A 759 -13.41 -18.51 -12.73
C MET A 759 -13.03 -17.05 -13.01
N LYS A 760 -11.77 -16.66 -12.76
CA LYS A 760 -11.28 -15.31 -13.07
C LYS A 760 -11.39 -14.99 -14.57
N LYS A 761 -11.04 -15.95 -15.44
CA LYS A 761 -11.15 -15.81 -16.91
C LYS A 761 -12.60 -15.73 -17.38
N ALA A 762 -13.50 -16.51 -16.80
CA ALA A 762 -14.93 -16.48 -17.13
C ALA A 762 -15.59 -15.13 -16.77
N LEU A 763 -15.05 -14.42 -15.79
CA LEU A 763 -15.49 -13.08 -15.39
C LEU A 763 -14.85 -11.95 -16.23
N LYS A 764 -13.91 -12.26 -17.14
CA LYS A 764 -13.28 -11.25 -17.98
C LYS A 764 -14.29 -10.73 -19.02
N PRO A 765 -14.46 -9.41 -19.17
CA PRO A 765 -15.26 -8.82 -20.25
C PRO A 765 -14.76 -9.29 -21.63
N LEU A 766 -15.69 -9.47 -22.57
CA LEU A 766 -15.35 -9.85 -23.94
C LEU A 766 -14.53 -8.74 -24.61
N THR A 767 -13.42 -9.09 -25.25
CA THR A 767 -12.56 -8.12 -25.95
C THR A 767 -13.31 -7.53 -27.14
N HIS A 768 -13.25 -6.20 -27.29
CA HIS A 768 -13.90 -5.49 -28.40
C HIS A 768 -13.11 -5.53 -29.73
N LYS A 769 -11.90 -6.12 -29.75
CA LYS A 769 -11.18 -6.40 -31.00
C LYS A 769 -11.83 -7.59 -31.72
N LYS A 770 -12.31 -7.35 -32.93
CA LYS A 770 -12.79 -8.38 -33.87
C LYS A 770 -11.63 -9.18 -34.44
#